data_AF-A0A485JFY2-F1
#
_entry.id   AF-A0A485JFY2-F1
#
_cell.length_a   1.000
_cell.length_b   1.000
_cell.length_c   1.000
_cell.angle_alpha   90.00
_cell.angle_beta   90.00
_cell.angle_gamma   90.00
#
_symmetry.space_group_name_H-M   'P 1'
#
loop_
_entity.id
_entity.type
_entity.pdbx_description
1 polymer ?
#
loop_
_entity_poly.entity_id
_entity_poly.type
_entity_poly.pdbx_seq_one_letter_code
_entity_poly.pdbx_strand_id
1 'polypeptide(L)'
;MDKELPWLADNAQVELKYKKGKTPLSHRSWPGEPVPVITESLIQTLGDELLQKAEKKKNIVWRYENFSLEWQSAITQAINLIGEHKPSVPARTMAALACIAQNDSQQLLDEIVQQEGLEYATEVVIARQFIARCYESDPLLVTLQYQNEDYGYGYRSETYNEFDLRLRKHLSLAEESSWQRCADKLIAALPGITKVRRPFIALILPEKPEIANELVGLECPRTHFHSKEWLKVVANDPRAVKKLERYWSQDIFSDREASYMSHENHFGYAACAALLREQGLAAVPRLIMYAHKEDCGSLLVQINHPQVIRTLLLVADKNKPSLQRVAKYSKNFPHATLAALAELLALKEPPARPGYPIIEDKKLPAQQKARDEYWHTLLQTLMASQPQLAEEVMPCLSTQARAVVNGYLSAPPKPVLDSTDNSNLPEILVSPPWRSKKKMTVPRLDLAPFELAPQFYWQPGERERLAATESARYFSTESLAERMEHKSGRVVLQELGFGDDVWLFLNYILPGKLDAARNSLIVQWHYYPGRVEEIMNGWSSPEAQLAEQALRSGHVEVLINIWENDSYSRYRREKSIWNLYLLAQLPREMALTFWLRINEKKHLSAGEDYFLSIFGLDALPGLLLAFSHRPKETFPLILNFGATELALPVARVWRRFAAQRDLARQWILHWPEHTATALIPLVFTKSSDNSEAALLALRLLYEQGHGELLQTVANRWQRTDVWPALEHLLKQSPIEIYPTRIPKAPDFWQPAMWSRPRLITNNQPVTDDALEIIGEMLRFTQGGRFIADWNS
;
A
#
# COMPACT_ATOMS: atom_id res chain seq x y z
N MET A 1 -2.31 8.49 51.23
CA MET A 1 -1.54 9.19 50.17
C MET A 1 -1.41 8.21 49.04
N ASP A 2 -2.31 8.29 48.06
CA ASP A 2 -2.20 7.49 46.85
C ASP A 2 -0.95 7.97 46.12
N LYS A 3 0.07 7.10 46.04
CA LYS A 3 1.25 7.37 45.20
C LYS A 3 0.73 7.50 43.76
N GLU A 4 0.98 8.65 43.13
CA GLU A 4 0.70 8.85 41.72
C GLU A 4 1.37 7.73 40.92
N LEU A 5 0.58 7.01 40.11
CA LEU A 5 1.09 5.97 39.22
C LEU A 5 2.01 6.62 38.17
N PRO A 6 3.10 5.95 37.74
CA PRO A 6 3.99 6.50 36.71
C PRO A 6 3.39 6.47 35.29
N TRP A 7 2.12 6.07 35.17
CA TRP A 7 1.35 6.03 33.93
C TRP A 7 -0.11 6.41 34.20
N LEU A 8 -0.89 6.60 33.13
CA LEU A 8 -2.29 7.01 33.21
C LEU A 8 -3.11 6.00 34.04
N ALA A 9 -3.97 6.48 34.94
CA ALA A 9 -4.89 5.59 35.66
C ALA A 9 -5.84 4.86 34.68
N ASP A 10 -6.31 3.66 35.04
CA ASP A 10 -7.17 2.83 34.17
C ASP A 10 -8.45 3.55 33.71
N ASN A 11 -8.95 4.50 34.50
CA ASN A 11 -10.13 5.31 34.23
C ASN A 11 -9.82 6.72 33.70
N ALA A 12 -8.54 7.04 33.45
CA ALA A 12 -8.14 8.34 32.95
C ALA A 12 -8.64 8.58 31.53
N GLN A 13 -9.03 9.82 31.24
CA GLN A 13 -9.36 10.23 29.88
C GLN A 13 -8.10 10.25 29.03
N VAL A 14 -8.19 9.70 27.81
CA VAL A 14 -7.05 9.62 26.89
C VAL A 14 -6.99 10.88 26.02
N GLU A 15 -5.90 11.63 26.13
CA GLU A 15 -5.61 12.75 25.22
C GLU A 15 -4.84 12.26 23.98
N LEU A 16 -5.38 12.53 22.80
CA LEU A 16 -4.83 12.07 21.53
C LEU A 16 -4.54 13.25 20.60
N LYS A 17 -3.40 13.20 19.92
CA LYS A 17 -3.07 14.08 18.79
C LYS A 17 -3.42 13.38 17.48
N TYR A 18 -4.22 14.03 16.66
CA TYR A 18 -4.72 13.47 15.40
C TYR A 18 -3.85 13.88 14.20
N LYS A 19 -3.78 13.00 13.19
CA LYS A 19 -3.11 13.30 11.91
C LYS A 19 -3.84 14.45 11.19
N LYS A 20 -3.10 15.26 10.43
CA LYS A 20 -3.68 16.37 9.64
C LYS A 20 -4.75 15.82 8.69
N GLY A 21 -5.94 16.42 8.72
CA GLY A 21 -7.09 16.00 7.90
C GLY A 21 -7.82 14.76 8.40
N LYS A 22 -7.42 14.17 9.53
CA LYS A 22 -8.13 13.06 10.18
C LYS A 22 -8.71 13.52 11.50
N THR A 23 -9.99 13.26 11.72
CA THR A 23 -10.69 13.57 12.97
C THR A 23 -11.45 12.34 13.47
N PRO A 24 -11.66 12.20 14.79
CA PRO A 24 -12.54 11.18 15.33
C PRO A 24 -13.97 11.34 14.80
N LEU A 25 -14.71 10.24 14.73
CA LEU A 25 -16.18 10.31 14.57
C LEU A 25 -16.77 11.17 15.70
N SER A 26 -17.73 12.02 15.37
CA SER A 26 -18.26 13.02 16.31
C SER A 26 -19.07 12.40 17.44
N HIS A 27 -19.10 13.07 18.60
CA HIS A 27 -19.84 12.67 19.79
C HIS A 27 -20.39 13.92 20.46
N ARG A 28 -21.56 13.89 21.11
CA ARG A 28 -22.14 15.08 21.77
C ARG A 28 -21.24 15.72 22.82
N SER A 29 -20.47 14.91 23.54
CA SER A 29 -19.46 15.42 24.48
C SER A 29 -18.26 16.11 23.80
N TRP A 30 -18.01 15.81 22.52
CA TRP A 30 -16.91 16.36 21.73
C TRP A 30 -17.34 16.61 20.28
N PRO A 31 -18.25 17.58 20.07
CA PRO A 31 -18.84 17.76 18.76
C PRO A 31 -17.81 18.25 17.73
N GLY A 32 -16.75 18.94 18.18
CA GLY A 32 -15.74 19.55 17.31
C GLY A 32 -16.25 20.84 16.65
N GLU A 33 -15.61 21.26 15.56
CA GLU A 33 -15.94 22.50 14.85
C GLU A 33 -17.37 22.50 14.28
N PRO A 34 -18.04 23.66 14.19
CA PRO A 34 -19.36 23.74 13.55
C PRO A 34 -19.30 23.31 12.08
N VAL A 35 -20.44 22.87 11.55
CA VAL A 35 -20.56 22.55 10.12
C VAL A 35 -20.51 23.84 9.30
N PRO A 36 -19.63 23.94 8.29
CA PRO A 36 -19.56 25.12 7.42
C PRO A 36 -20.89 25.35 6.68
N VAL A 37 -21.23 26.61 6.45
CA VAL A 37 -22.40 26.98 5.64
C VAL A 37 -22.16 26.56 4.20
N ILE A 38 -23.11 25.84 3.61
CA ILE A 38 -23.08 25.45 2.21
C ILE A 38 -23.63 26.62 1.38
N THR A 39 -22.79 27.12 0.46
CA THR A 39 -23.14 28.16 -0.51
C THR A 39 -23.52 27.60 -1.88
N GLU A 40 -23.19 26.33 -2.11
CA GLU A 40 -23.54 25.61 -3.34
C GLU A 40 -25.00 25.15 -3.29
N SER A 41 -25.63 24.98 -4.45
CA SER A 41 -27.00 24.47 -4.57
C SER A 41 -27.00 23.03 -5.05
N LEU A 42 -26.38 22.12 -4.29
CA LEU A 42 -26.20 20.71 -4.67
C LEU A 42 -27.55 20.00 -4.76
N ILE A 43 -28.50 20.31 -3.89
CA ILE A 43 -29.88 19.79 -4.00
C ILE A 43 -30.41 20.10 -5.39
N GLN A 44 -30.28 21.35 -5.85
CA GLN A 44 -30.82 21.80 -7.13
C GLN A 44 -30.22 21.08 -8.34
N THR A 45 -28.98 20.60 -8.23
CA THR A 45 -28.29 19.88 -9.32
C THR A 45 -28.40 18.36 -9.24
N LEU A 46 -29.09 17.80 -8.24
CA LEU A 46 -29.24 16.35 -8.11
C LEU A 46 -29.91 15.72 -9.35
N GLY A 47 -29.21 14.76 -9.94
CA GLY A 47 -29.66 14.04 -11.13
C GLY A 47 -29.31 14.72 -12.46
N ASP A 48 -28.76 15.93 -12.44
CA ASP A 48 -28.44 16.66 -13.68
C ASP A 48 -27.35 15.95 -14.50
N GLU A 49 -26.36 15.33 -13.86
CA GLU A 49 -25.36 14.52 -14.56
C GLU A 49 -25.97 13.32 -15.29
N LEU A 50 -26.97 12.68 -14.69
CA LEU A 50 -27.71 11.58 -15.32
C LEU A 50 -28.51 12.10 -16.52
N LEU A 51 -29.14 13.27 -16.38
CA LEU A 51 -29.88 13.91 -17.47
C LEU A 51 -28.96 14.36 -18.61
N GLN A 52 -27.77 14.90 -18.31
CA GLN A 52 -26.77 15.27 -19.30
C GLN A 52 -26.33 14.05 -20.12
N LYS A 53 -26.11 12.90 -19.48
CA LYS A 53 -25.78 11.64 -20.16
C LYS A 53 -26.93 11.11 -21.02
N ALA A 54 -28.17 11.29 -20.57
CA ALA A 54 -29.35 10.80 -21.26
C ALA A 54 -29.90 11.73 -22.35
N GLU A 55 -29.50 13.01 -22.35
CA GLU A 55 -30.10 14.16 -23.04
C GLU A 55 -31.56 14.47 -22.65
N LYS A 56 -32.41 13.44 -22.53
CA LYS A 56 -33.83 13.54 -22.17
C LYS A 56 -34.21 12.43 -21.21
N LYS A 57 -35.05 12.73 -20.22
CA LYS A 57 -35.57 11.76 -19.21
C LYS A 57 -36.15 10.48 -19.84
N LYS A 58 -36.83 10.63 -20.99
CA LYS A 58 -37.46 9.52 -21.72
C LYS A 58 -36.48 8.48 -22.27
N ASN A 59 -35.19 8.83 -22.35
CA ASN A 59 -34.14 7.95 -22.83
C ASN A 59 -33.58 7.06 -21.69
N ILE A 60 -34.00 7.28 -20.44
CA ILE A 60 -33.60 6.50 -19.27
C ILE A 60 -34.62 5.40 -19.05
N VAL A 61 -34.15 4.16 -18.93
CA VAL A 61 -34.94 2.99 -18.56
C VAL A 61 -34.97 2.88 -17.03
N TRP A 62 -36.15 2.97 -16.45
CA TRP A 62 -36.33 2.91 -14.99
C TRP A 62 -36.93 1.56 -14.59
N ARG A 63 -36.34 0.89 -13.60
CA ARG A 63 -36.86 -0.34 -13.00
C ARG A 63 -37.00 -0.15 -11.50
N TYR A 64 -38.21 -0.21 -10.98
CA TYR A 64 -38.53 -0.01 -9.56
C TYR A 64 -39.89 -0.63 -9.16
N GLU A 65 -40.36 -1.60 -9.94
CA GLU A 65 -41.69 -2.22 -9.82
C GLU A 65 -41.84 -3.02 -8.52
N ASN A 66 -40.72 -3.48 -7.95
CA ASN A 66 -40.69 -4.29 -6.73
C ASN A 66 -40.94 -3.48 -5.43
N PHE A 67 -41.09 -2.16 -5.53
CA PHE A 67 -41.37 -1.31 -4.38
C PHE A 67 -42.86 -1.25 -4.00
N SER A 68 -43.16 -0.94 -2.73
CA SER A 68 -44.51 -0.60 -2.30
C SER A 68 -45.03 0.64 -3.02
N LEU A 69 -46.37 0.82 -3.07
CA LEU A 69 -47.00 1.97 -3.73
C LEU A 69 -46.49 3.33 -3.19
N GLU A 70 -46.21 3.41 -1.89
CA GLU A 70 -45.62 4.61 -1.29
C GLU A 70 -44.22 4.92 -1.84
N TRP A 71 -43.38 3.89 -2.00
CA TRP A 71 -42.05 4.04 -2.56
C TRP A 71 -42.08 4.31 -4.07
N GLN A 72 -42.96 3.65 -4.82
CA GLN A 72 -43.16 3.94 -6.24
C GLN A 72 -43.56 5.40 -6.45
N SER A 73 -44.50 5.92 -5.65
CA SER A 73 -44.90 7.33 -5.70
C SER A 73 -43.74 8.29 -5.42
N ALA A 74 -42.95 8.02 -4.38
CA ALA A 74 -41.76 8.82 -4.05
C ALA A 74 -40.68 8.78 -5.15
N ILE A 75 -40.45 7.60 -5.75
CA ILE A 75 -39.50 7.41 -6.85
C ILE A 75 -39.98 8.16 -8.10
N THR A 76 -41.25 8.04 -8.47
CA THR A 76 -41.82 8.77 -9.61
C THR A 76 -41.70 10.28 -9.40
N GLN A 77 -41.98 10.77 -8.19
CA GLN A 77 -41.79 12.19 -7.87
C GLN A 77 -40.32 12.60 -8.01
N ALA A 78 -39.37 11.80 -7.51
CA ALA A 78 -37.94 12.07 -7.64
C ALA A 78 -37.50 12.11 -9.12
N ILE A 79 -37.94 11.17 -9.95
CA ILE A 79 -37.65 11.13 -11.39
C ILE A 79 -38.13 12.40 -12.09
N ASN A 80 -39.34 12.85 -11.75
CA ASN A 80 -39.92 14.05 -12.35
C ASN A 80 -39.13 15.32 -12.03
N LEU A 81 -38.46 15.38 -10.87
CA LEU A 81 -37.68 16.53 -10.41
C LEU A 81 -36.25 16.61 -10.98
N ILE A 82 -35.77 15.60 -11.68
CA ILE A 82 -34.44 15.62 -12.32
C ILE A 82 -34.38 16.76 -13.35
N GLY A 83 -33.35 17.60 -13.35
CA GLY A 83 -33.27 18.75 -14.28
C GLY A 83 -34.36 19.82 -14.11
N GLU A 84 -35.25 19.69 -13.13
CA GLU A 84 -36.20 20.73 -12.72
C GLU A 84 -35.73 21.38 -11.43
N HIS A 85 -36.31 22.54 -11.12
CA HIS A 85 -36.17 23.15 -9.80
C HIS A 85 -36.81 22.25 -8.74
N LYS A 86 -36.05 21.95 -7.67
CA LYS A 86 -36.47 21.03 -6.61
C LYS A 86 -37.07 21.81 -5.46
N PRO A 87 -38.39 21.69 -5.19
CA PRO A 87 -39.03 22.30 -4.03
C PRO A 87 -38.72 21.49 -2.76
N SER A 88 -39.26 21.92 -1.61
CA SER A 88 -39.36 21.06 -0.43
C SER A 88 -40.23 19.84 -0.76
N VAL A 89 -39.71 18.65 -0.46
CA VAL A 89 -40.30 17.34 -0.82
C VAL A 89 -40.34 16.42 0.39
N PRO A 90 -41.11 15.33 0.38
CA PRO A 90 -41.03 14.33 1.43
C PRO A 90 -39.64 13.68 1.54
N ALA A 91 -39.23 13.28 2.74
CA ALA A 91 -37.92 12.69 3.01
C ALA A 91 -37.61 11.45 2.16
N ARG A 92 -38.63 10.62 1.86
CA ARG A 92 -38.49 9.45 0.96
C ARG A 92 -38.18 9.85 -0.47
N THR A 93 -38.79 10.94 -0.95
CA THR A 93 -38.54 11.48 -2.29
C THR A 93 -37.11 12.02 -2.38
N MET A 94 -36.64 12.76 -1.37
CA MET A 94 -35.25 13.22 -1.31
C MET A 94 -34.26 12.05 -1.22
N ALA A 95 -34.56 11.02 -0.42
CA ALA A 95 -33.75 9.81 -0.36
C ALA A 95 -33.66 9.09 -1.71
N ALA A 96 -34.79 8.95 -2.42
CA ALA A 96 -34.82 8.39 -3.77
C ALA A 96 -34.02 9.26 -4.76
N LEU A 97 -34.15 10.59 -4.69
CA LEU A 97 -33.43 11.52 -5.57
C LEU A 97 -31.91 11.43 -5.36
N ALA A 98 -31.44 11.47 -4.11
CA ALA A 98 -30.03 11.31 -3.78
C ALA A 98 -29.49 9.93 -4.22
N CYS A 99 -30.29 8.87 -4.04
CA CYS A 99 -29.95 7.52 -4.50
C CYS A 99 -29.87 7.40 -6.03
N ILE A 100 -30.79 8.03 -6.76
CA ILE A 100 -30.76 8.08 -8.23
C ILE A 100 -29.53 8.85 -8.70
N ALA A 101 -29.23 9.99 -8.07
CA ALA A 101 -28.07 10.81 -8.40
C ALA A 101 -26.72 10.17 -8.00
N GLN A 102 -26.73 9.11 -7.18
CA GLN A 102 -25.52 8.52 -6.58
C GLN A 102 -24.66 9.57 -5.85
N ASN A 103 -25.29 10.59 -5.28
CA ASN A 103 -24.58 11.62 -4.53
C ASN A 103 -24.57 11.25 -3.04
N ASP A 104 -23.38 10.84 -2.61
CA ASP A 104 -23.08 10.35 -1.27
C ASP A 104 -22.18 11.31 -0.48
N SER A 105 -22.13 12.58 -0.89
CA SER A 105 -21.25 13.61 -0.29
C SER A 105 -21.75 14.12 1.06
N GLN A 106 -20.81 14.51 1.94
CA GLN A 106 -21.14 15.18 3.21
C GLN A 106 -21.85 16.52 3.00
N GLN A 107 -21.46 17.25 1.95
CA GLN A 107 -21.98 18.57 1.63
C GLN A 107 -23.47 18.54 1.30
N LEU A 108 -23.94 17.46 0.65
CA LEU A 108 -25.37 17.31 0.37
C LEU A 108 -26.19 17.15 1.66
N LEU A 109 -25.72 16.38 2.64
CA LEU A 109 -26.43 16.30 3.92
C LEU A 109 -26.38 17.64 4.67
N ASP A 110 -25.24 18.32 4.62
CA ASP A 110 -25.07 19.65 5.22
C ASP A 110 -26.09 20.65 4.65
N GLU A 111 -26.29 20.66 3.32
CA GLU A 111 -27.30 21.49 2.65
C GLU A 111 -28.73 21.10 3.05
N ILE A 112 -29.05 19.80 3.12
CA ILE A 112 -30.38 19.32 3.55
C ILE A 112 -30.70 19.78 4.97
N VAL A 113 -29.74 19.67 5.89
CA VAL A 113 -29.92 20.15 7.28
C VAL A 113 -30.09 21.67 7.31
N GLN A 114 -29.32 22.40 6.49
CA GLN A 114 -29.39 23.85 6.41
C GLN A 114 -30.73 24.36 5.87
N GLN A 115 -31.34 23.68 4.90
CA GLN A 115 -32.59 24.12 4.25
C GLN A 115 -33.85 23.62 4.98
N GLU A 116 -33.87 22.35 5.37
CA GLU A 116 -35.09 21.66 5.85
C GLU A 116 -35.00 21.24 7.34
N GLY A 117 -33.82 21.38 7.95
CA GLY A 117 -33.58 21.07 9.36
C GLY A 117 -33.14 19.63 9.63
N LEU A 118 -32.61 19.41 10.83
CA LEU A 118 -32.00 18.15 11.26
C LEU A 118 -32.99 16.97 11.34
N GLU A 119 -34.21 17.25 11.77
CA GLU A 119 -35.23 16.20 11.89
C GLU A 119 -35.64 15.65 10.52
N TYR A 120 -35.77 16.51 9.52
CA TYR A 120 -36.03 16.11 8.14
C TYR A 120 -34.84 15.33 7.58
N ALA A 121 -33.61 15.82 7.76
CA ALA A 121 -32.39 15.12 7.33
C ALA A 121 -32.27 13.72 7.96
N THR A 122 -32.68 13.57 9.22
CA THR A 122 -32.73 12.27 9.91
C THR A 122 -33.70 11.31 9.23
N GLU A 123 -34.88 11.78 8.83
CA GLU A 123 -35.85 10.97 8.08
C GLU A 123 -35.34 10.59 6.69
N VAL A 124 -34.59 11.47 6.02
CA VAL A 124 -33.94 11.16 4.73
C VAL A 124 -32.93 10.03 4.91
N VAL A 125 -32.06 10.10 5.93
CA VAL A 125 -31.07 9.06 6.22
C VAL A 125 -31.75 7.73 6.60
N ILE A 126 -32.85 7.77 7.35
CA ILE A 126 -33.67 6.57 7.63
C ILE A 126 -34.21 5.99 6.32
N ALA A 127 -34.83 6.80 5.47
CA ALA A 127 -35.40 6.35 4.21
C ALA A 127 -34.34 5.74 3.28
N ARG A 128 -33.12 6.29 3.25
CA ARG A 128 -31.98 5.73 2.50
C ARG A 128 -31.58 4.33 2.96
N GLN A 129 -31.92 3.91 4.18
CA GLN A 129 -31.66 2.54 4.63
C GLN A 129 -32.52 1.48 3.94
N PHE A 130 -33.55 1.89 3.18
CA PHE A 130 -34.48 0.99 2.51
C PHE A 130 -34.30 0.93 0.99
N ILE A 131 -33.62 1.89 0.38
CA ILE A 131 -33.48 2.01 -1.07
C ILE A 131 -32.02 1.88 -1.50
N ALA A 132 -31.77 1.18 -2.59
CA ALA A 132 -30.47 1.10 -3.24
C ALA A 132 -30.64 1.20 -4.76
N ARG A 133 -29.65 1.81 -5.42
CA ARG A 133 -29.49 1.75 -6.87
C ARG A 133 -28.56 0.60 -7.20
N CYS A 134 -28.99 -0.31 -8.07
CA CYS A 134 -28.12 -1.37 -8.57
C CYS A 134 -26.99 -0.77 -9.39
N TYR A 135 -25.83 -1.41 -9.34
CA TYR A 135 -24.82 -1.17 -10.35
C TYR A 135 -25.35 -1.70 -11.68
N GLU A 136 -25.37 -0.85 -12.70
CA GLU A 136 -25.74 -1.19 -14.07
C GLU A 136 -24.61 -0.73 -15.00
N SER A 137 -24.23 -1.55 -16.00
CA SER A 137 -23.20 -1.19 -16.98
C SER A 137 -23.67 -0.09 -17.94
N ASP A 138 -24.96 -0.12 -18.28
CA ASP A 138 -25.63 0.93 -19.05
C ASP A 138 -25.98 2.11 -18.12
N PRO A 139 -25.38 3.29 -18.32
CA PRO A 139 -25.66 4.46 -17.50
C PRO A 139 -27.11 4.98 -17.64
N LEU A 140 -27.81 4.57 -18.70
CA LEU A 140 -29.21 4.90 -18.95
C LEU A 140 -30.18 3.87 -18.38
N LEU A 141 -29.69 2.76 -17.83
CA LEU A 141 -30.49 1.84 -17.04
C LEU A 141 -30.36 2.18 -15.56
N VAL A 142 -31.48 2.55 -14.95
CA VAL A 142 -31.56 2.81 -13.51
C VAL A 142 -32.50 1.80 -12.87
N THR A 143 -31.91 0.79 -12.25
CA THR A 143 -32.63 -0.16 -11.41
C THR A 143 -32.54 0.26 -9.94
N LEU A 144 -33.69 0.48 -9.31
CA LEU A 144 -33.83 0.70 -7.89
C LEU A 144 -34.42 -0.57 -7.27
N GLN A 145 -33.94 -0.93 -6.09
CA GLN A 145 -34.46 -2.06 -5.33
C GLN A 145 -34.47 -1.77 -3.84
N TYR A 146 -35.30 -2.51 -3.10
CA TYR A 146 -35.15 -2.56 -1.65
C TYR A 146 -33.74 -3.02 -1.31
N GLN A 147 -33.18 -2.49 -0.23
CA GLN A 147 -31.93 -2.98 0.36
C GLN A 147 -32.13 -4.44 0.82
N ASN A 148 -31.91 -5.35 -0.11
CA ASN A 148 -31.92 -6.79 0.10
C ASN A 148 -30.47 -7.28 0.13
N GLU A 149 -30.09 -7.79 1.30
CA GLU A 149 -29.34 -9.04 1.35
C GLU A 149 -28.05 -9.13 0.49
N ASP A 150 -26.96 -8.52 0.99
CA ASP A 150 -25.54 -8.90 0.83
C ASP A 150 -25.13 -9.52 -0.52
N TYR A 151 -25.27 -8.77 -1.61
CA TYR A 151 -24.37 -8.96 -2.75
C TYR A 151 -23.05 -8.25 -2.41
N GLY A 152 -22.12 -8.90 -1.69
CA GLY A 152 -20.70 -8.50 -1.69
C GLY A 152 -20.02 -8.28 -0.33
N TYR A 153 -18.75 -8.68 -0.26
CA TYR A 153 -17.87 -8.60 0.92
C TYR A 153 -17.57 -7.18 1.40
N GLY A 154 -17.72 -6.87 2.70
CA GLY A 154 -17.02 -5.74 3.35
C GLY A 154 -17.75 -4.38 3.41
N TYR A 155 -17.02 -3.35 3.82
CA TYR A 155 -17.47 -1.95 3.82
C TYR A 155 -17.59 -1.48 2.37
N ARG A 156 -18.74 -1.66 1.71
CA ARG A 156 -18.97 -0.87 0.49
C ARG A 156 -19.09 0.58 0.94
N SER A 157 -18.46 1.51 0.22
CA SER A 157 -18.86 2.92 0.26
C SER A 157 -20.38 3.05 0.08
N GLU A 158 -20.99 2.13 -0.68
CA GLU A 158 -22.44 1.99 -0.88
C GLU A 158 -23.23 1.52 0.36
N THR A 159 -22.59 0.87 1.34
CA THR A 159 -23.27 0.40 2.56
C THR A 159 -23.29 1.49 3.63
N TYR A 160 -22.15 2.12 3.91
CA TYR A 160 -22.06 3.25 4.83
C TYR A 160 -21.27 4.36 4.13
N ASN A 161 -21.99 5.30 3.53
CA ASN A 161 -21.39 6.40 2.78
C ASN A 161 -21.11 7.62 3.67
N GLU A 162 -20.36 8.57 3.11
CA GLU A 162 -20.06 9.84 3.77
C GLU A 162 -21.33 10.64 4.11
N PHE A 163 -22.33 10.65 3.22
CA PHE A 163 -23.62 11.31 3.43
C PHE A 163 -24.34 10.78 4.67
N ASP A 164 -24.55 9.47 4.78
CA ASP A 164 -25.31 8.86 5.87
C ASP A 164 -24.55 9.07 7.19
N LEU A 165 -23.23 8.84 7.21
CA LEU A 165 -22.42 9.00 8.43
C LEU A 165 -22.29 10.47 8.86
N ARG A 166 -22.42 11.42 7.92
CA ARG A 166 -22.42 12.86 8.22
C ARG A 166 -23.53 13.24 9.19
N LEU A 167 -24.63 12.48 9.27
CA LEU A 167 -25.70 12.74 10.24
C LEU A 167 -25.18 12.72 11.68
N ARG A 168 -24.23 11.83 11.99
CA ARG A 168 -23.59 11.75 13.31
C ARG A 168 -22.96 13.08 13.72
N LYS A 169 -22.38 13.83 12.78
CA LYS A 169 -21.82 15.16 13.02
C LYS A 169 -22.90 16.15 13.43
N HIS A 170 -24.01 16.21 12.70
CA HIS A 170 -25.11 17.11 13.01
C HIS A 170 -25.80 16.76 14.34
N LEU A 171 -26.02 15.47 14.61
CA LEU A 171 -26.57 15.00 15.89
C LEU A 171 -25.67 15.38 17.08
N SER A 172 -24.35 15.37 16.90
CA SER A 172 -23.41 15.78 17.95
C SER A 172 -23.51 17.27 18.31
N LEU A 173 -23.88 18.12 17.33
CA LEU A 173 -24.02 19.58 17.50
C LEU A 173 -25.44 19.99 17.91
N ALA A 174 -26.41 19.08 17.84
CA ALA A 174 -27.81 19.39 18.05
C ALA A 174 -28.15 19.71 19.52
N GLU A 175 -29.07 20.64 19.73
CA GLU A 175 -29.68 20.84 21.04
C GLU A 175 -30.35 19.55 21.54
N GLU A 176 -30.41 19.37 22.86
CA GLU A 176 -30.92 18.16 23.52
C GLU A 176 -32.30 17.73 23.02
N SER A 177 -33.23 18.68 22.89
CA SER A 177 -34.60 18.36 22.44
C SER A 177 -34.64 17.85 20.99
N SER A 178 -33.87 18.47 20.10
CA SER A 178 -33.79 18.08 18.68
C SER A 178 -33.05 16.76 18.50
N TRP A 179 -31.98 16.55 19.28
CA TRP A 179 -31.27 15.27 19.30
C TRP A 179 -32.18 14.13 19.76
N GLN A 180 -32.92 14.32 20.86
CA GLN A 180 -33.81 13.30 21.40
C GLN A 180 -34.88 12.89 20.37
N ARG A 181 -35.53 13.87 19.70
CA ARG A 181 -36.50 13.59 18.63
C ARG A 181 -35.89 12.83 17.46
N CYS A 182 -34.66 13.16 17.06
CA CYS A 182 -33.97 12.44 15.98
C CYS A 182 -33.58 11.01 16.41
N ALA A 183 -33.05 10.85 17.63
CA ALA A 183 -32.70 9.56 18.20
C ALA A 183 -33.93 8.64 18.30
N ASP A 184 -35.07 9.16 18.74
CA ASP A 184 -36.33 8.41 18.83
C ASP A 184 -36.80 7.94 17.46
N LYS A 185 -36.72 8.78 16.42
CA LYS A 185 -37.02 8.38 15.03
C LYS A 185 -36.11 7.26 14.53
N LEU A 186 -34.80 7.37 14.79
CA LEU A 186 -33.81 6.37 14.41
C LEU A 186 -34.07 5.02 15.10
N ILE A 187 -34.37 5.05 16.40
CA ILE A 187 -34.68 3.85 17.20
C ILE A 187 -36.00 3.23 16.74
N ALA A 188 -37.04 4.03 16.51
CA ALA A 188 -38.34 3.56 16.04
C ALA A 188 -38.25 2.89 14.66
N ALA A 189 -37.29 3.30 13.81
CA ALA A 189 -37.07 2.70 12.50
C ALA A 189 -36.34 1.34 12.53
N LEU A 190 -35.60 1.02 13.61
CA LEU A 190 -34.77 -0.19 13.71
C LEU A 190 -35.48 -1.51 13.35
N PRO A 191 -36.73 -1.78 13.82
CA PRO A 191 -37.41 -3.03 13.50
C PRO A 191 -37.70 -3.20 12.00
N GLY A 192 -37.96 -2.09 11.29
CA GLY A 192 -38.22 -2.08 9.85
C GLY A 192 -36.95 -2.18 9.00
N ILE A 193 -35.81 -1.69 9.49
CA ILE A 193 -34.53 -1.74 8.77
C ILE A 193 -34.03 -3.19 8.68
N THR A 194 -33.52 -3.58 7.50
CA THR A 194 -32.92 -4.89 7.25
C THR A 194 -31.79 -5.18 8.26
N LYS A 195 -31.76 -6.39 8.84
CA LYS A 195 -30.83 -6.76 9.94
C LYS A 195 -29.37 -6.37 9.67
N VAL A 196 -28.89 -6.52 8.44
CA VAL A 196 -27.50 -6.21 8.05
C VAL A 196 -27.16 -4.71 8.09
N ARG A 197 -28.15 -3.82 8.01
CA ARG A 197 -27.97 -2.36 8.05
C ARG A 197 -28.10 -1.77 9.46
N ARG A 198 -28.80 -2.46 10.37
CA ARG A 198 -29.03 -1.99 11.76
C ARG A 198 -27.78 -1.55 12.53
N PRO A 199 -26.58 -2.17 12.36
CA PRO A 199 -25.36 -1.68 13.02
C PRO A 199 -25.03 -0.21 12.74
N PHE A 200 -25.46 0.31 11.59
CA PHE A 200 -25.30 1.73 11.25
C PHE A 200 -26.00 2.66 12.23
N ILE A 201 -27.22 2.31 12.66
CA ILE A 201 -28.01 3.14 13.56
C ILE A 201 -27.31 3.25 14.92
N ALA A 202 -26.71 2.17 15.40
CA ALA A 202 -25.86 2.19 16.58
C ALA A 202 -24.60 3.06 16.36
N LEU A 203 -24.01 3.02 15.16
CA LEU A 203 -22.82 3.82 14.84
C LEU A 203 -23.09 5.33 14.84
N ILE A 204 -24.28 5.79 14.43
CA ILE A 204 -24.64 7.23 14.41
C ILE A 204 -25.17 7.75 15.75
N LEU A 205 -25.53 6.88 16.69
CA LEU A 205 -25.98 7.20 18.05
C LEU A 205 -25.01 6.65 19.11
N PRO A 206 -23.76 7.14 19.17
CA PRO A 206 -22.79 6.64 20.13
C PRO A 206 -23.20 6.87 21.59
N GLU A 207 -24.09 7.84 21.85
CA GLU A 207 -24.62 8.13 23.20
C GLU A 207 -25.61 7.07 23.70
N LYS A 208 -26.07 6.16 22.83
CA LYS A 208 -26.97 5.05 23.18
C LYS A 208 -26.31 3.69 22.89
N PRO A 209 -25.23 3.34 23.61
CA PRO A 209 -24.48 2.10 23.36
C PRO A 209 -25.29 0.83 23.64
N GLU A 210 -26.39 0.91 24.40
CA GLU A 210 -27.36 -0.16 24.58
C GLU A 210 -27.88 -0.72 23.24
N ILE A 211 -28.08 0.14 22.22
CA ILE A 211 -28.49 -0.29 20.88
C ILE A 211 -27.41 -1.20 20.29
N ALA A 212 -26.15 -0.79 20.37
CA ALA A 212 -25.04 -1.60 19.87
C ALA A 212 -24.97 -2.96 20.58
N ASN A 213 -25.10 -2.95 21.91
CA ASN A 213 -25.04 -4.13 22.76
C ASN A 213 -26.16 -5.15 22.44
N GLU A 214 -27.39 -4.68 22.21
CA GLU A 214 -28.53 -5.52 21.82
C GLU A 214 -28.36 -6.12 20.41
N LEU A 215 -27.91 -5.31 19.45
CA LEU A 215 -27.74 -5.73 18.05
C LEU A 215 -26.69 -6.85 17.90
N VAL A 216 -25.74 -6.98 18.82
CA VAL A 216 -24.77 -8.10 18.82
C VAL A 216 -25.48 -9.46 18.88
N GLY A 217 -26.58 -9.55 19.64
CA GLY A 217 -27.35 -10.78 19.86
C GLY A 217 -28.23 -11.20 18.68
N LEU A 218 -28.45 -10.33 17.68
CA LEU A 218 -29.35 -10.64 16.58
C LEU A 218 -28.78 -11.69 15.63
N GLU A 219 -29.40 -12.87 15.58
CA GLU A 219 -29.04 -13.91 14.62
C GLU A 219 -29.51 -13.56 13.20
N CYS A 220 -28.65 -13.84 12.23
CA CYS A 220 -28.91 -13.69 10.81
C CYS A 220 -28.59 -15.03 10.13
N PRO A 221 -29.49 -15.57 9.28
CA PRO A 221 -29.28 -16.86 8.61
C PRO A 221 -28.04 -16.91 7.71
N ARG A 222 -27.53 -15.74 7.30
CA ARG A 222 -26.38 -15.60 6.43
C ARG A 222 -25.07 -15.62 7.24
N THR A 223 -24.17 -16.51 6.84
CA THR A 223 -22.87 -16.82 7.47
C THR A 223 -21.88 -15.65 7.52
N HIS A 224 -22.19 -14.56 6.82
CA HIS A 224 -21.31 -13.43 6.53
C HIS A 224 -21.84 -12.11 7.10
N PHE A 225 -22.30 -12.09 8.36
CA PHE A 225 -22.75 -10.86 9.03
C PHE A 225 -21.54 -9.93 9.32
N HIS A 226 -20.94 -9.37 8.28
CA HIS A 226 -19.70 -8.63 8.36
C HIS A 226 -19.89 -7.24 8.99
N SER A 227 -21.06 -6.61 8.81
CA SER A 227 -21.39 -5.31 9.42
C SER A 227 -21.50 -5.33 10.96
N LYS A 228 -21.62 -6.52 11.60
CA LYS A 228 -21.54 -6.62 13.08
C LYS A 228 -20.24 -6.06 13.62
N GLU A 229 -19.15 -6.17 12.85
CA GLU A 229 -17.85 -5.74 13.32
C GLU A 229 -17.88 -4.25 13.72
N TRP A 230 -18.65 -3.41 13.01
CA TRP A 230 -18.82 -1.98 13.32
C TRP A 230 -19.43 -1.68 14.69
N LEU A 231 -20.16 -2.63 15.29
CA LEU A 231 -20.65 -2.48 16.66
C LEU A 231 -19.49 -2.35 17.66
N LYS A 232 -18.27 -2.80 17.30
CA LYS A 232 -17.05 -2.58 18.10
C LYS A 232 -16.69 -1.12 18.30
N VAL A 233 -17.23 -0.18 17.54
CA VAL A 233 -16.95 1.24 17.74
C VAL A 233 -17.73 1.79 18.94
N VAL A 234 -18.94 1.27 19.19
CA VAL A 234 -19.90 1.86 20.15
C VAL A 234 -20.22 0.94 21.32
N ALA A 235 -20.26 -0.39 21.11
CA ALA A 235 -20.57 -1.34 22.17
C ALA A 235 -19.65 -1.17 23.37
N ASN A 236 -20.23 -1.21 24.57
CA ASN A 236 -19.52 -1.00 25.84
C ASN A 236 -19.81 -2.10 26.87
N ASP A 237 -20.78 -2.99 26.64
CA ASP A 237 -21.02 -4.15 27.48
C ASP A 237 -19.92 -5.20 27.25
N PRO A 238 -19.16 -5.61 28.29
CA PRO A 238 -18.12 -6.63 28.15
C PRO A 238 -18.60 -7.93 27.51
N ARG A 239 -19.86 -8.35 27.73
CA ARG A 239 -20.40 -9.58 27.12
C ARG A 239 -20.62 -9.40 25.61
N ALA A 240 -21.17 -8.25 25.20
CA ALA A 240 -21.32 -7.89 23.79
C ALA A 240 -19.96 -7.78 23.08
N VAL A 241 -18.99 -7.09 23.70
CA VAL A 241 -17.63 -6.91 23.16
C VAL A 241 -16.93 -8.26 22.95
N LYS A 242 -17.04 -9.18 23.92
CA LYS A 242 -16.48 -10.54 23.80
C LYS A 242 -17.07 -11.33 22.63
N LYS A 243 -18.37 -11.19 22.35
CA LYS A 243 -18.98 -11.80 21.16
C LYS A 243 -18.43 -11.18 19.87
N LEU A 244 -18.14 -9.88 19.88
CA LEU A 244 -17.61 -9.15 18.74
C LEU A 244 -16.15 -9.49 18.39
N GLU A 245 -15.35 -10.01 19.34
CA GLU A 245 -13.94 -10.40 19.11
C GLU A 245 -13.78 -11.38 17.93
N ARG A 246 -14.79 -12.22 17.68
CA ARG A 246 -14.80 -13.21 16.59
C ARG A 246 -14.91 -12.58 15.20
N TYR A 247 -15.37 -11.34 15.12
CA TYR A 247 -15.53 -10.60 13.86
C TYR A 247 -14.33 -9.69 13.67
N TRP A 248 -13.50 -9.95 12.67
CA TRP A 248 -12.31 -9.14 12.35
C TRP A 248 -12.04 -9.03 10.86
N SER A 249 -12.86 -9.69 10.02
CA SER A 249 -12.67 -9.78 8.57
C SER A 249 -12.79 -8.43 7.86
N GLN A 250 -13.55 -7.49 8.42
CA GLN A 250 -13.76 -6.19 7.79
C GLN A 250 -12.61 -5.22 8.05
N ASP A 251 -11.69 -5.47 8.99
CA ASP A 251 -10.59 -4.55 9.31
C ASP A 251 -11.11 -3.12 9.60
N ILE A 252 -12.15 -2.98 10.42
CA ILE A 252 -12.91 -1.72 10.55
C ILE A 252 -12.11 -0.56 11.14
N PHE A 253 -10.97 -0.82 11.79
CA PHE A 253 -10.14 0.19 12.47
C PHE A 253 -8.90 0.59 11.66
N SER A 254 -8.87 0.22 10.37
CA SER A 254 -7.81 0.60 9.44
C SER A 254 -8.42 1.28 8.22
N ASP A 255 -7.81 2.39 7.81
CA ASP A 255 -8.11 2.99 6.51
C ASP A 255 -7.50 2.10 5.42
N ARG A 256 -8.24 1.88 4.33
CA ARG A 256 -7.75 1.11 3.17
C ARG A 256 -8.38 1.61 1.89
N GLU A 257 -7.56 1.60 0.83
CA GLU A 257 -8.04 1.78 -0.54
C GLU A 257 -8.78 0.51 -1.00
N ALA A 258 -9.66 0.67 -2.00
CA ALA A 258 -10.31 -0.48 -2.63
C ALA A 258 -9.27 -1.38 -3.32
N SER A 259 -9.49 -2.70 -3.26
CA SER A 259 -8.78 -3.74 -4.00
C SER A 259 -9.76 -4.81 -4.45
N TYR A 260 -9.32 -5.72 -5.33
CA TYR A 260 -10.12 -6.89 -5.74
C TYR A 260 -10.66 -7.73 -4.56
N MET A 261 -9.95 -7.75 -3.42
CA MET A 261 -10.32 -8.54 -2.24
C MET A 261 -11.01 -7.73 -1.14
N SER A 262 -11.04 -6.40 -1.22
CA SER A 262 -11.53 -5.54 -0.14
C SER A 262 -12.00 -4.18 -0.62
N HIS A 263 -13.19 -3.76 -0.22
CA HIS A 263 -13.68 -2.42 -0.51
C HIS A 263 -12.98 -1.33 0.32
N GLU A 264 -13.04 -0.11 -0.19
CA GLU A 264 -12.47 1.09 0.42
C GLU A 264 -13.08 1.36 1.81
N ASN A 265 -12.26 1.73 2.80
CA ASN A 265 -12.71 2.19 4.11
C ASN A 265 -11.90 3.44 4.49
N HIS A 266 -12.57 4.58 4.62
CA HIS A 266 -11.93 5.86 4.99
C HIS A 266 -12.12 6.24 6.46
N PHE A 267 -12.85 5.43 7.21
CA PHE A 267 -13.30 5.74 8.56
C PHE A 267 -12.59 4.92 9.63
N GLY A 268 -11.66 4.05 9.28
CA GLY A 268 -11.00 3.18 10.24
C GLY A 268 -10.17 3.94 11.27
N TYR A 269 -9.41 4.95 10.82
CA TYR A 269 -8.72 5.85 11.73
C TYR A 269 -9.69 6.63 12.62
N ALA A 270 -10.76 7.18 12.02
CA ALA A 270 -11.76 7.99 12.73
C ALA A 270 -12.51 7.17 13.79
N ALA A 271 -12.87 5.93 13.47
CA ALA A 271 -13.53 4.99 14.36
C ALA A 271 -12.62 4.56 15.51
N CYS A 272 -11.34 4.30 15.23
CA CYS A 272 -10.35 3.95 16.25
C CYS A 272 -10.13 5.13 17.23
N ALA A 273 -9.98 6.33 16.68
CA ALA A 273 -9.82 7.56 17.46
C ALA A 273 -11.06 7.88 18.31
N ALA A 274 -12.27 7.68 17.77
CA ALA A 274 -13.51 7.86 18.51
C ALA A 274 -13.62 6.84 19.65
N LEU A 275 -13.41 5.56 19.37
CA LEU A 275 -13.46 4.50 20.38
C LEU A 275 -12.49 4.76 21.55
N LEU A 276 -11.24 5.12 21.26
CA LEU A 276 -10.24 5.43 22.31
C LEU A 276 -10.60 6.68 23.10
N ARG A 277 -11.22 7.67 22.47
CA ARG A 277 -11.67 8.90 23.15
C ARG A 277 -12.88 8.65 24.04
N GLU A 278 -13.83 7.84 23.57
CA GLU A 278 -15.09 7.51 24.25
C GLU A 278 -14.90 6.51 25.39
N GLN A 279 -14.14 5.43 25.16
CA GLN A 279 -14.03 4.30 26.09
C GLN A 279 -12.65 4.16 26.74
N GLY A 280 -11.71 5.06 26.43
CA GLY A 280 -10.39 5.12 27.06
C GLY A 280 -9.61 3.80 26.96
N LEU A 281 -9.00 3.41 28.08
CA LEU A 281 -8.18 2.20 28.16
C LEU A 281 -8.99 0.89 28.03
N ALA A 282 -10.29 0.90 28.36
CA ALA A 282 -11.16 -0.27 28.22
C ALA A 282 -11.31 -0.72 26.75
N ALA A 283 -11.05 0.18 25.79
CA ALA A 283 -11.03 -0.15 24.36
C ALA A 283 -9.76 -0.88 23.90
N VAL A 284 -8.64 -0.74 24.61
CA VAL A 284 -7.32 -1.22 24.15
C VAL A 284 -7.31 -2.72 23.81
N PRO A 285 -7.88 -3.62 24.64
CA PRO A 285 -7.93 -5.05 24.30
C PRO A 285 -8.66 -5.34 22.98
N ARG A 286 -9.68 -4.54 22.64
CA ARG A 286 -10.47 -4.68 21.39
C ARG A 286 -9.64 -4.36 20.15
N LEU A 287 -8.60 -3.53 20.31
CA LEU A 287 -7.76 -3.02 19.24
C LEU A 287 -6.55 -3.91 18.94
N ILE A 288 -6.33 -4.96 19.73
CA ILE A 288 -5.13 -5.80 19.68
C ILE A 288 -4.85 -6.39 18.28
N MET A 289 -5.92 -6.75 17.56
CA MET A 289 -5.88 -7.32 16.22
C MET A 289 -5.42 -6.32 15.15
N TYR A 290 -5.67 -5.04 15.39
CA TYR A 290 -5.45 -3.93 14.45
C TYR A 290 -4.17 -3.15 14.78
N ALA A 291 -3.58 -3.34 15.95
CA ALA A 291 -2.42 -2.60 16.45
C ALA A 291 -1.16 -2.66 15.55
N HIS A 292 -1.04 -3.68 14.70
CA HIS A 292 0.06 -3.82 13.75
C HIS A 292 -0.03 -2.85 12.55
N LYS A 293 -1.23 -2.29 12.31
CA LYS A 293 -1.54 -1.35 11.23
C LYS A 293 -1.17 0.07 11.64
N GLU A 294 -0.97 0.92 10.65
CA GLU A 294 -0.50 2.29 10.87
C GLU A 294 -1.54 3.16 11.60
N ASP A 295 -2.82 3.03 11.29
CA ASP A 295 -3.86 3.86 11.89
C ASP A 295 -4.01 3.61 13.38
N CYS A 296 -4.42 2.39 13.74
CA CYS A 296 -4.54 1.95 15.12
C CYS A 296 -3.21 2.04 15.89
N GLY A 297 -2.10 1.57 15.31
CA GLY A 297 -0.79 1.58 15.96
C GLY A 297 -0.30 3.00 16.27
N SER A 298 -0.55 3.98 15.39
CA SER A 298 -0.14 5.37 15.61
C SER A 298 -0.91 6.09 16.72
N LEU A 299 -2.16 5.70 16.97
CA LEU A 299 -2.97 6.21 18.08
C LEU A 299 -2.53 5.61 19.41
N LEU A 300 -2.36 4.27 19.45
CA LEU A 300 -1.93 3.56 20.64
C LEU A 300 -0.58 4.07 21.18
N VAL A 301 0.38 4.38 20.30
CA VAL A 301 1.73 4.81 20.73
C VAL A 301 1.73 6.12 21.56
N GLN A 302 0.63 6.87 21.57
CA GLN A 302 0.52 8.13 22.32
C GLN A 302 0.08 7.94 23.78
N ILE A 303 -0.45 6.77 24.13
CA ILE A 303 -1.11 6.52 25.41
C ILE A 303 -0.12 5.88 26.38
N ASN A 304 0.30 6.58 27.44
CA ASN A 304 1.20 6.04 28.47
C ASN A 304 0.45 5.06 29.39
N HIS A 305 0.49 3.76 29.08
CA HIS A 305 -0.14 2.70 29.87
C HIS A 305 0.43 1.30 29.60
N PRO A 306 0.65 0.44 30.62
CA PRO A 306 1.18 -0.92 30.44
C PRO A 306 0.35 -1.80 29.49
N GLN A 307 -0.99 -1.68 29.50
CA GLN A 307 -1.85 -2.47 28.61
C GLN A 307 -1.64 -2.13 27.12
N VAL A 308 -1.26 -0.88 26.82
CA VAL A 308 -1.04 -0.39 25.47
C VAL A 308 0.25 -0.96 24.91
N ILE A 309 1.35 -0.87 25.65
CA ILE A 309 2.63 -1.46 25.21
C ILE A 309 2.57 -2.98 25.19
N ARG A 310 1.79 -3.62 26.08
CA ARG A 310 1.50 -5.06 25.98
C ARG A 310 0.87 -5.41 24.63
N THR A 311 -0.11 -4.62 24.19
CA THR A 311 -0.74 -4.78 22.88
C THR A 311 0.26 -4.61 21.73
N LEU A 312 1.12 -3.60 21.78
CA LEU A 312 2.15 -3.35 20.76
C LEU A 312 3.21 -4.46 20.72
N LEU A 313 3.63 -4.96 21.88
CA LEU A 313 4.60 -6.06 22.02
C LEU A 313 4.08 -7.36 21.40
N LEU A 314 2.78 -7.64 21.50
CA LEU A 314 2.16 -8.85 20.94
C LEU A 314 2.13 -8.88 19.41
N VAL A 315 2.24 -7.71 18.78
CA VAL A 315 2.24 -7.56 17.32
C VAL A 315 3.59 -7.06 16.78
N ALA A 316 4.63 -6.96 17.62
CA ALA A 316 5.93 -6.42 17.23
C ALA A 316 6.59 -7.19 16.08
N ASP A 317 6.36 -8.50 16.01
CA ASP A 317 6.91 -9.42 15.02
C ASP A 317 6.12 -9.45 13.70
N LYS A 318 5.00 -8.73 13.59
CA LYS A 318 4.17 -8.70 12.36
C LYS A 318 4.87 -8.02 11.19
N ASN A 319 5.55 -6.91 11.46
CA ASN A 319 6.19 -6.07 10.44
C ASN A 319 7.19 -5.11 11.08
N LYS A 320 8.12 -4.60 10.26
CA LYS A 320 9.15 -3.65 10.69
C LYS A 320 8.59 -2.38 11.36
N PRO A 321 7.51 -1.74 10.86
CA PRO A 321 6.90 -0.59 11.54
C PRO A 321 6.41 -0.89 12.97
N SER A 322 5.84 -2.07 13.22
CA SER A 322 5.34 -2.44 14.56
C SER A 322 6.50 -2.55 15.56
N LEU A 323 7.62 -3.15 15.16
CA LEU A 323 8.84 -3.19 15.95
C LEU A 323 9.37 -1.78 16.26
N GLN A 324 9.38 -0.89 15.26
CA GLN A 324 9.79 0.51 15.45
C GLN A 324 8.87 1.27 16.41
N ARG A 325 7.56 0.99 16.40
CA ARG A 325 6.60 1.57 17.34
C ARG A 325 6.90 1.16 18.78
N VAL A 326 7.23 -0.11 19.02
CA VAL A 326 7.66 -0.58 20.35
C VAL A 326 8.92 0.14 20.81
N ALA A 327 9.94 0.27 19.94
CA ALA A 327 11.16 0.97 20.29
C ALA A 327 10.91 2.46 20.64
N LYS A 328 10.07 3.14 19.84
CA LYS A 328 9.66 4.53 20.10
C LYS A 328 8.88 4.65 21.41
N TYR A 329 7.94 3.74 21.66
CA TYR A 329 7.14 3.73 22.88
C TYR A 329 8.01 3.50 24.12
N SER A 330 8.89 2.51 24.08
CA SER A 330 9.81 2.18 25.17
C SER A 330 10.67 3.38 25.59
N LYS A 331 11.17 4.14 24.61
CA LYS A 331 11.92 5.37 24.86
C LYS A 331 11.08 6.46 25.54
N ASN A 332 9.82 6.61 25.14
CA ASN A 332 8.95 7.68 25.65
C ASN A 332 8.31 7.32 27.01
N PHE A 333 8.01 6.04 27.24
CA PHE A 333 7.28 5.54 28.40
C PHE A 333 7.97 4.30 29.00
N PRO A 334 9.17 4.49 29.57
CA PRO A 334 9.99 3.36 30.04
C PRO A 334 9.37 2.65 31.26
N HIS A 335 8.69 3.36 32.18
CA HIS A 335 7.99 2.77 33.34
C HIS A 335 6.90 1.79 32.92
N ALA A 336 6.01 2.20 32.01
CA ALA A 336 4.93 1.35 31.50
C ALA A 336 5.48 0.14 30.73
N THR A 337 6.60 0.33 30.02
CA THR A 337 7.27 -0.73 29.25
C THR A 337 7.91 -1.77 30.18
N LEU A 338 8.62 -1.34 31.21
CA LEU A 338 9.17 -2.22 32.25
C LEU A 338 8.04 -3.03 32.89
N ALA A 339 6.96 -2.36 33.30
CA ALA A 339 5.82 -3.00 33.94
C ALA A 339 5.22 -4.10 33.05
N ALA A 340 4.95 -3.78 31.78
CA ALA A 340 4.37 -4.73 30.85
C ALA A 340 5.29 -5.91 30.54
N LEU A 341 6.60 -5.67 30.38
CA LEU A 341 7.58 -6.74 30.13
C LEU A 341 7.70 -7.68 31.33
N ALA A 342 7.75 -7.14 32.55
CA ALA A 342 7.82 -7.95 33.77
C ALA A 342 6.58 -8.84 33.93
N GLU A 343 5.37 -8.30 33.66
CA GLU A 343 4.13 -9.08 33.69
C GLU A 343 4.03 -10.12 32.56
N LEU A 344 4.53 -9.80 31.37
CA LEU A 344 4.54 -10.75 30.24
C LEU A 344 5.51 -11.91 30.47
N LEU A 345 6.71 -11.63 30.98
CA LEU A 345 7.73 -12.63 31.29
C LEU A 345 7.40 -13.45 32.55
N ALA A 346 6.47 -12.98 33.38
CA ALA A 346 5.96 -13.74 34.52
C ALA A 346 4.94 -14.84 34.10
N LEU A 347 4.44 -14.80 32.87
CA LEU A 347 3.55 -15.83 32.35
C LEU A 347 4.31 -17.14 32.12
N LYS A 348 3.65 -18.28 32.34
CA LYS A 348 4.25 -19.60 32.09
C LYS A 348 4.70 -19.78 30.64
N GLU A 349 3.93 -19.21 29.71
CA GLU A 349 4.21 -19.23 28.28
C GLU A 349 3.83 -17.89 27.66
N PRO A 350 4.61 -17.38 26.69
CA PRO A 350 4.26 -16.18 25.96
C PRO A 350 2.92 -16.34 25.23
N PRO A 351 1.99 -15.38 25.33
CA PRO A 351 0.72 -15.45 24.62
C PRO A 351 0.90 -15.52 23.10
N ALA A 352 0.01 -16.27 22.44
CA ALA A 352 -0.04 -16.38 21.00
C ALA A 352 -0.34 -15.02 20.34
N ARG A 353 0.14 -14.84 19.11
CA ARG A 353 -0.19 -13.64 18.34
C ARG A 353 -1.71 -13.58 18.07
N PRO A 354 -2.37 -12.47 18.37
CA PRO A 354 -3.77 -12.30 18.03
C PRO A 354 -3.95 -12.12 16.51
N GLY A 355 -4.89 -12.88 15.93
CA GLY A 355 -5.42 -12.65 14.59
C GLY A 355 -4.76 -13.34 13.40
N TYR A 356 -5.20 -12.94 12.20
CA TYR A 356 -4.88 -13.63 10.94
C TYR A 356 -3.54 -13.17 10.32
N PRO A 357 -2.77 -14.04 9.64
CA PRO A 357 -3.00 -15.48 9.53
C PRO A 357 -2.84 -16.15 10.89
N ILE A 358 -3.79 -17.05 11.19
CA ILE A 358 -3.66 -17.98 12.31
C ILE A 358 -2.37 -18.74 12.06
N ILE A 359 -1.47 -18.68 13.02
CA ILE A 359 -0.19 -19.37 12.91
C ILE A 359 -0.49 -20.85 13.02
N GLU A 360 -0.04 -21.64 12.05
CA GLU A 360 -0.11 -23.10 12.13
C GLU A 360 0.44 -23.55 13.50
N ASP A 361 -0.27 -24.45 14.19
CA ASP A 361 0.10 -24.91 15.54
C ASP A 361 1.57 -25.35 15.66
N LYS A 362 2.14 -25.89 14.57
CA LYS A 362 3.55 -26.30 14.48
C LYS A 362 4.56 -25.14 14.57
N LYS A 363 4.19 -23.94 14.12
CA LYS A 363 5.05 -22.73 14.09
C LYS A 363 4.88 -21.86 15.34
N LEU A 364 3.83 -22.10 16.14
CA LEU A 364 3.52 -21.33 17.33
C LEU A 364 4.63 -21.36 18.40
N PRO A 365 5.22 -22.52 18.76
CA PRO A 365 6.27 -22.57 19.80
C PRO A 365 7.53 -21.78 19.43
N ALA A 366 7.95 -21.86 18.15
CA ALA A 366 9.11 -21.11 17.67
C ALA A 366 8.88 -19.59 17.72
N GLN A 367 7.68 -19.14 17.38
CA GLN A 367 7.32 -17.73 17.48
C GLN A 367 7.29 -17.26 18.94
N GLN A 368 6.65 -18.01 19.84
CA GLN A 368 6.57 -17.67 21.26
C GLN A 368 7.97 -17.55 21.85
N LYS A 369 8.87 -18.49 21.54
CA LYS A 369 10.27 -18.47 21.97
C LYS A 369 11.01 -17.22 21.48
N ALA A 370 10.93 -16.90 20.19
CA ALA A 370 11.59 -15.71 19.64
C ALA A 370 11.08 -14.40 20.27
N ARG A 371 9.78 -14.34 20.60
CA ARG A 371 9.17 -13.20 21.28
C ARG A 371 9.65 -13.10 22.73
N ASP A 372 9.74 -14.22 23.43
CA ASP A 372 10.27 -14.30 24.79
C ASP A 372 11.72 -13.79 24.86
N GLU A 373 12.58 -14.27 23.96
CA GLU A 373 13.97 -13.82 23.82
C GLU A 373 14.07 -12.30 23.56
N TYR A 374 13.19 -11.78 22.70
CA TYR A 374 13.10 -10.34 22.43
C TYR A 374 12.68 -9.54 23.68
N TRP A 375 11.68 -10.01 24.42
CA TRP A 375 11.22 -9.37 25.66
C TRP A 375 12.29 -9.36 26.75
N HIS A 376 13.00 -10.48 26.92
CA HIS A 376 14.14 -10.57 27.84
C HIS A 376 15.25 -9.58 27.47
N THR A 377 15.59 -9.46 26.19
CA THR A 377 16.61 -8.52 25.70
C THR A 377 16.20 -7.06 25.95
N LEU A 378 14.94 -6.72 25.68
CA LEU A 378 14.43 -5.37 25.88
C LEU A 378 14.38 -4.99 27.37
N LEU A 379 13.95 -5.91 28.25
CA LEU A 379 13.94 -5.69 29.69
C LEU A 379 15.37 -5.53 30.23
N GLN A 380 16.31 -6.37 29.78
CA GLN A 380 17.72 -6.25 30.14
C GLN A 380 18.29 -4.88 29.75
N THR A 381 17.96 -4.40 28.55
CA THR A 381 18.41 -3.09 28.06
C THR A 381 17.84 -1.94 28.90
N LEU A 382 16.58 -2.02 29.30
CA LEU A 382 15.95 -1.03 30.20
C LEU A 382 16.59 -1.04 31.59
N MET A 383 16.88 -2.22 32.15
CA MET A 383 17.52 -2.35 33.46
C MET A 383 18.97 -1.87 33.47
N ALA A 384 19.71 -2.13 32.39
CA ALA A 384 21.08 -1.64 32.25
C ALA A 384 21.15 -0.11 32.07
N SER A 385 20.20 0.46 31.33
CA SER A 385 20.20 1.91 31.04
C SER A 385 19.57 2.76 32.16
N GLN A 386 18.55 2.24 32.84
CA GLN A 386 17.76 2.98 33.82
C GLN A 386 17.34 2.08 35.01
N PRO A 387 18.29 1.64 35.85
CA PRO A 387 18.00 0.72 36.96
C PRO A 387 17.04 1.30 38.01
N GLN A 388 17.02 2.64 38.16
CA GLN A 388 16.17 3.37 39.11
C GLN A 388 14.66 3.16 38.85
N LEU A 389 14.27 2.86 37.60
CA LEU A 389 12.87 2.59 37.24
C LEU A 389 12.28 1.39 37.98
N ALA A 390 13.13 0.42 38.34
CA ALA A 390 12.67 -0.77 39.04
C ALA A 390 12.03 -0.39 40.38
N GLU A 391 12.67 0.47 41.18
CA GLU A 391 12.15 0.87 42.50
C GLU A 391 10.78 1.56 42.40
N GLU A 392 10.58 2.37 41.36
CA GLU A 392 9.35 3.12 41.12
C GLU A 392 8.20 2.23 40.63
N VAL A 393 8.49 1.23 39.81
CA VAL A 393 7.49 0.33 39.22
C VAL A 393 7.16 -0.87 40.12
N MET A 394 8.10 -1.34 40.93
CA MET A 394 7.96 -2.51 41.81
C MET A 394 6.67 -2.55 42.66
N PRO A 395 6.20 -1.44 43.26
CA PRO A 395 4.93 -1.43 43.99
C PRO A 395 3.72 -1.80 43.13
N CYS A 396 3.76 -1.49 41.83
CA CYS A 396 2.65 -1.67 40.89
C CYS A 396 2.63 -3.06 40.21
N LEU A 397 3.66 -3.88 40.45
CA LEU A 397 3.83 -5.21 39.83
C LEU A 397 3.17 -6.33 40.65
N SER A 398 2.72 -7.37 39.96
CA SER A 398 2.34 -8.65 40.55
C SER A 398 3.53 -9.33 41.25
N THR A 399 3.24 -10.24 42.19
CA THR A 399 4.28 -10.97 42.92
C THR A 399 5.24 -11.73 41.99
N GLN A 400 4.72 -12.31 40.90
CA GLN A 400 5.53 -13.02 39.90
C GLN A 400 6.38 -12.05 39.08
N ALA A 401 5.82 -10.92 38.64
CA ALA A 401 6.56 -9.89 37.90
C ALA A 401 7.67 -9.25 38.74
N ARG A 402 7.46 -9.06 40.06
CA ARG A 402 8.52 -8.61 40.99
C ARG A 402 9.70 -9.58 41.04
N ALA A 403 9.43 -10.90 41.02
CA ALA A 403 10.49 -11.91 41.01
C ALA A 403 11.34 -11.83 39.73
N VAL A 404 10.72 -11.57 38.58
CA VAL A 404 11.43 -11.34 37.30
C VAL A 404 12.38 -10.15 37.43
N VAL A 405 11.88 -8.99 37.86
CA VAL A 405 12.68 -7.76 37.99
C VAL A 405 13.83 -7.94 39.00
N ASN A 406 13.57 -8.57 40.15
CA ASN A 406 14.62 -8.87 41.13
C ASN A 406 15.73 -9.78 40.59
N GLY A 407 15.39 -10.71 39.70
CA GLY A 407 16.36 -11.55 39.01
C GLY A 407 17.34 -10.74 38.14
N TYR A 408 16.85 -9.68 37.50
CA TYR A 408 17.69 -8.76 36.71
C TYR A 408 18.53 -7.82 37.58
N LEU A 409 18.00 -7.33 38.71
CA LEU A 409 18.74 -6.48 39.65
C LEU A 409 19.87 -7.23 40.37
N SER A 410 19.73 -8.54 40.55
CA SER A 410 20.72 -9.38 41.23
C SER A 410 21.84 -9.87 40.30
N ALA A 411 21.76 -9.60 39.00
CA ALA A 411 22.77 -10.00 38.02
C ALA A 411 23.94 -9.01 38.01
N PRO A 412 25.22 -9.45 38.12
CA PRO A 412 26.36 -8.54 38.18
C PRO A 412 26.52 -7.73 36.87
N PRO A 413 26.79 -6.41 36.94
CA PRO A 413 27.10 -5.61 35.76
C PRO A 413 28.41 -6.11 35.14
N LYS A 414 28.43 -6.34 33.81
CA LYS A 414 29.68 -6.67 33.11
C LYS A 414 30.64 -5.48 33.23
N PRO A 415 31.92 -5.68 33.61
CA PRO A 415 32.86 -4.58 33.80
C PRO A 415 33.17 -3.87 32.47
N VAL A 416 33.07 -2.54 32.47
CA VAL A 416 33.61 -1.66 31.44
C VAL A 416 35.07 -1.37 31.79
N LEU A 417 36.01 -1.94 31.03
CA LEU A 417 37.42 -1.56 31.10
C LEU A 417 37.62 -0.36 30.16
N ASP A 418 37.91 0.81 30.72
CA ASP A 418 38.42 1.95 29.98
C ASP A 418 39.91 1.72 29.69
N SER A 419 40.25 1.50 28.42
CA SER A 419 41.64 1.63 27.96
C SER A 419 41.75 2.85 27.06
N THR A 420 42.53 3.85 27.48
CA THR A 420 42.84 5.08 26.74
C THR A 420 43.96 4.90 25.71
N ASP A 421 44.34 3.66 25.38
CA ASP A 421 45.49 3.38 24.54
C ASP A 421 45.11 3.35 23.04
N ASN A 422 45.30 4.49 22.37
CA ASN A 422 45.01 4.67 20.94
C ASN A 422 46.15 4.18 20.03
N SER A 423 47.26 3.66 20.57
CA SER A 423 48.49 3.36 19.82
C SER A 423 48.37 2.22 18.81
N ASN A 424 47.38 1.32 18.99
CA ASN A 424 47.13 0.18 18.12
C ASN A 424 45.86 0.32 17.27
N LEU A 425 45.24 1.51 17.22
CA LEU A 425 44.08 1.75 16.39
C LEU A 425 44.51 2.02 14.93
N PRO A 426 43.74 1.55 13.93
CA PRO A 426 43.97 1.89 12.52
C PRO A 426 44.02 3.41 12.30
N GLU A 427 44.90 3.87 11.41
CA GLU A 427 45.14 5.31 11.16
C GLU A 427 43.86 6.07 10.79
N ILE A 428 42.89 5.43 10.12
CA ILE A 428 41.59 6.03 9.80
C ILE A 428 40.77 6.42 11.04
N LEU A 429 40.92 5.70 12.15
CA LEU A 429 40.25 5.96 13.42
C LEU A 429 41.02 6.96 14.30
N VAL A 430 42.23 7.34 13.89
CA VAL A 430 43.06 8.34 14.58
C VAL A 430 43.03 9.67 13.80
N SER A 431 43.16 9.61 12.48
CA SER A 431 43.28 10.75 11.57
C SER A 431 42.44 10.54 10.30
N PRO A 432 41.10 10.64 10.39
CA PRO A 432 40.24 10.42 9.24
C PRO A 432 40.41 11.51 8.16
N PRO A 433 40.55 11.15 6.87
CA PRO A 433 40.86 12.11 5.80
C PRO A 433 39.76 13.16 5.57
N TRP A 434 38.50 12.86 5.88
CA TRP A 434 37.36 13.80 5.76
C TRP A 434 37.34 14.91 6.82
N ARG A 435 38.12 14.78 7.89
CA ARG A 435 38.32 15.87 8.86
C ARG A 435 39.47 16.81 8.45
N SER A 436 40.19 16.50 7.36
CA SER A 436 41.24 17.35 6.79
C SER A 436 40.69 18.30 5.70
N LYS A 437 41.30 19.49 5.52
CA LYS A 437 40.79 20.57 4.64
C LYS A 437 41.09 20.41 3.13
N LYS A 438 41.65 19.31 2.67
CA LYS A 438 42.00 19.13 1.23
C LYS A 438 40.93 18.29 0.52
N LYS A 439 40.06 18.94 -0.25
CA LYS A 439 39.22 18.27 -1.25
C LYS A 439 39.75 18.59 -2.65
N MET A 440 39.96 17.55 -3.45
CA MET A 440 40.49 17.67 -4.80
C MET A 440 39.39 18.00 -5.81
N THR A 441 39.65 18.92 -6.73
CA THR A 441 38.69 19.38 -7.74
C THR A 441 38.80 18.51 -8.99
N VAL A 442 37.69 17.89 -9.42
CA VAL A 442 37.63 17.15 -10.70
C VAL A 442 37.77 18.14 -11.86
N PRO A 443 38.68 17.92 -12.83
CA PRO A 443 38.81 18.79 -14.00
C PRO A 443 37.52 18.74 -14.84
N ARG A 444 37.08 19.90 -15.33
CA ARG A 444 35.93 19.96 -16.24
C ARG A 444 36.42 19.84 -17.68
N LEU A 445 35.95 18.80 -18.37
CA LEU A 445 36.20 18.57 -19.79
C LEU A 445 34.84 18.49 -20.49
N ASP A 446 34.67 19.28 -21.55
CA ASP A 446 33.50 19.19 -22.42
C ASP A 446 33.77 18.12 -23.48
N LEU A 447 33.07 16.99 -23.37
CA LEU A 447 33.22 15.82 -24.25
C LEU A 447 31.88 15.56 -24.95
N ALA A 448 31.88 15.57 -26.28
CA ALA A 448 30.70 15.23 -27.07
C ALA A 448 30.30 13.75 -26.84
N PRO A 449 29.00 13.42 -26.72
CA PRO A 449 28.56 12.04 -26.65
C PRO A 449 28.95 11.27 -27.92
N PHE A 450 29.41 10.03 -27.75
CA PHE A 450 29.59 9.10 -28.87
C PHE A 450 28.42 8.12 -28.91
N GLU A 451 27.95 7.84 -30.12
CA GLU A 451 26.98 6.78 -30.36
C GLU A 451 27.74 5.48 -30.61
N LEU A 452 27.44 4.45 -29.80
CA LEU A 452 27.89 3.09 -30.03
C LEU A 452 26.68 2.26 -30.44
N ALA A 453 26.81 1.50 -31.52
CA ALA A 453 25.72 0.66 -32.00
C ALA A 453 25.25 -0.29 -30.88
N PRO A 454 23.93 -0.39 -30.65
CA PRO A 454 23.42 -1.28 -29.62
C PRO A 454 23.71 -2.73 -30.00
N GLN A 455 23.99 -3.55 -29.00
CA GLN A 455 24.28 -4.97 -29.13
C GLN A 455 23.22 -5.80 -28.42
N PHE A 456 22.99 -6.99 -28.94
CA PHE A 456 21.98 -7.90 -28.44
C PHE A 456 22.55 -9.30 -28.34
N TYR A 457 22.53 -9.86 -27.14
CA TYR A 457 23.14 -11.15 -26.84
C TYR A 457 22.27 -11.97 -25.90
N TRP A 458 22.04 -13.23 -26.26
CA TRP A 458 21.43 -14.25 -25.41
C TRP A 458 22.42 -15.40 -25.28
N GLN A 459 22.46 -16.05 -24.12
CA GLN A 459 23.30 -17.24 -23.98
C GLN A 459 22.78 -18.35 -24.91
N PRO A 460 23.67 -19.27 -25.36
CA PRO A 460 23.25 -20.43 -26.13
C PRO A 460 22.17 -21.23 -25.39
N GLY A 461 21.06 -21.57 -26.06
CA GLY A 461 19.96 -22.34 -25.48
C GLY A 461 18.87 -21.53 -24.77
N GLU A 462 19.05 -20.22 -24.54
CA GLU A 462 18.04 -19.42 -23.83
C GLU A 462 16.80 -19.18 -24.66
N ARG A 463 16.96 -18.91 -25.96
CA ARG A 463 15.83 -18.71 -26.86
C ARG A 463 15.00 -19.98 -26.99
N GLU A 464 15.66 -21.13 -27.07
CA GLU A 464 15.03 -22.45 -27.10
C GLU A 464 14.29 -22.74 -25.78
N ARG A 465 14.86 -22.36 -24.63
CA ARG A 465 14.18 -22.46 -23.33
C ARG A 465 12.93 -21.58 -23.26
N LEU A 466 13.01 -20.35 -23.75
CA LEU A 466 11.86 -19.43 -23.79
C LEU A 466 10.76 -19.95 -24.72
N ALA A 467 11.13 -20.44 -25.90
CA ALA A 467 10.22 -21.08 -26.85
C ALA A 467 9.62 -22.39 -26.32
N ALA A 468 10.29 -23.06 -25.38
CA ALA A 468 9.80 -24.29 -24.75
C ALA A 468 8.82 -24.07 -23.58
N THR A 469 8.59 -22.82 -23.15
CA THR A 469 7.61 -22.52 -22.10
C THR A 469 6.19 -22.90 -22.53
N GLU A 470 5.32 -23.24 -21.57
CA GLU A 470 3.94 -23.67 -21.82
C GLU A 470 3.18 -22.64 -22.68
N SER A 471 3.25 -21.36 -22.31
CA SER A 471 2.62 -20.25 -23.04
C SER A 471 3.21 -20.04 -24.43
N ALA A 472 4.55 -20.01 -24.58
CA ALA A 472 5.17 -19.82 -25.88
C ALA A 472 4.79 -20.96 -26.84
N ARG A 473 4.87 -22.21 -26.39
CA ARG A 473 4.44 -23.37 -27.18
C ARG A 473 2.98 -23.28 -27.59
N TYR A 474 2.10 -22.96 -26.64
CA TYR A 474 0.67 -22.83 -26.90
C TYR A 474 0.39 -21.79 -27.99
N PHE A 475 0.94 -20.57 -27.87
CA PHE A 475 0.70 -19.52 -28.85
C PHE A 475 1.48 -19.69 -30.15
N SER A 476 2.51 -20.55 -30.20
CA SER A 476 3.28 -20.84 -31.41
C SER A 476 2.88 -22.12 -32.15
N THR A 477 1.88 -22.89 -31.67
CA THR A 477 1.49 -24.16 -32.31
C THR A 477 0.86 -24.00 -33.69
N GLU A 478 0.12 -22.91 -33.90
CA GLU A 478 -0.62 -22.57 -35.11
C GLU A 478 -0.35 -21.10 -35.43
N SER A 479 -0.34 -20.75 -36.72
CA SER A 479 -0.20 -19.36 -37.15
C SER A 479 -1.41 -18.53 -36.70
N LEU A 480 -1.27 -17.21 -36.65
CA LEU A 480 -2.39 -16.32 -36.31
C LEU A 480 -3.59 -16.55 -37.25
N ALA A 481 -3.35 -16.76 -38.54
CA ALA A 481 -4.40 -16.98 -39.53
C ALA A 481 -5.18 -18.28 -39.25
N GLU A 482 -4.47 -19.40 -39.05
CA GLU A 482 -5.07 -20.68 -38.69
C GLU A 482 -5.83 -20.57 -37.36
N ARG A 483 -5.27 -19.87 -36.38
CA ARG A 483 -5.93 -19.61 -35.09
C ARG A 483 -7.20 -18.77 -35.23
N MET A 484 -7.23 -17.78 -36.12
CA MET A 484 -8.42 -16.95 -36.39
C MET A 484 -9.49 -17.65 -37.25
N GLU A 485 -9.15 -18.77 -37.90
CA GLU A 485 -10.10 -19.63 -38.61
C GLU A 485 -10.65 -20.72 -37.70
N HIS A 486 -9.77 -21.34 -36.90
CA HIS A 486 -10.12 -22.38 -35.94
C HIS A 486 -10.86 -21.81 -34.72
N LYS A 487 -10.42 -20.65 -34.22
CA LYS A 487 -11.07 -19.89 -33.14
C LYS A 487 -11.74 -18.65 -33.74
N SER A 488 -12.88 -18.23 -33.20
CA SER A 488 -13.50 -16.97 -33.64
C SER A 488 -12.53 -15.80 -33.42
N GLY A 489 -12.57 -14.78 -34.28
CA GLY A 489 -11.68 -13.62 -34.12
C GLY A 489 -11.87 -12.89 -32.79
N ARG A 490 -13.06 -12.98 -32.19
CA ARG A 490 -13.37 -12.52 -30.83
C ARG A 490 -12.57 -13.26 -29.74
N VAL A 491 -12.38 -14.57 -29.88
CA VAL A 491 -11.53 -15.35 -28.96
C VAL A 491 -10.07 -14.96 -29.15
N VAL A 492 -9.61 -14.77 -30.38
CA VAL A 492 -8.23 -14.35 -30.64
C VAL A 492 -7.95 -12.95 -30.11
N LEU A 493 -8.90 -12.01 -30.22
CA LEU A 493 -8.81 -10.70 -29.58
C LEU A 493 -8.72 -10.84 -28.06
N GLN A 494 -9.53 -11.70 -27.45
CA GLN A 494 -9.45 -11.97 -26.02
C GLN A 494 -8.08 -12.54 -25.61
N GLU A 495 -7.53 -13.44 -26.42
CA GLU A 495 -6.19 -14.01 -26.22
C GLU A 495 -5.07 -12.99 -26.42
N LEU A 496 -5.25 -11.98 -27.26
CA LEU A 496 -4.30 -10.86 -27.44
C LEU A 496 -4.29 -9.92 -26.22
N GLY A 497 -5.38 -9.88 -25.45
CA GLY A 497 -5.53 -9.02 -24.27
C GLY A 497 -6.73 -8.07 -24.33
N PHE A 498 -7.67 -8.26 -25.26
CA PHE A 498 -8.94 -7.52 -25.29
C PHE A 498 -9.93 -8.11 -24.27
N GLY A 499 -10.44 -7.29 -23.35
CA GLY A 499 -11.38 -7.70 -22.31
C GLY A 499 -10.87 -7.53 -20.88
N ASP A 500 -11.76 -7.74 -19.91
CA ASP A 500 -11.67 -7.05 -18.61
C ASP A 500 -11.19 -7.92 -17.43
N ASP A 501 -10.96 -9.21 -17.66
CA ASP A 501 -10.63 -10.14 -16.59
C ASP A 501 -9.17 -10.64 -16.62
N VAL A 502 -8.30 -9.86 -15.99
CA VAL A 502 -6.90 -10.22 -15.68
C VAL A 502 -6.78 -11.61 -15.04
N TRP A 503 -7.74 -12.01 -14.20
CA TRP A 503 -7.71 -13.33 -13.57
C TRP A 503 -7.96 -14.44 -14.60
N LEU A 504 -8.95 -14.28 -15.49
CA LEU A 504 -9.21 -15.24 -16.57
C LEU A 504 -7.98 -15.34 -17.47
N PHE A 505 -7.40 -14.18 -17.80
CA PHE A 505 -6.21 -14.09 -18.63
C PHE A 505 -5.03 -14.86 -18.01
N LEU A 506 -4.63 -14.51 -16.78
CA LEU A 506 -3.45 -15.10 -16.14
C LEU A 506 -3.61 -16.59 -15.79
N ASN A 507 -4.82 -17.02 -15.39
CA ASN A 507 -5.03 -18.39 -14.89
C ASN A 507 -5.43 -19.39 -15.98
N TYR A 508 -6.05 -18.92 -17.07
CA TYR A 508 -6.63 -19.81 -18.09
C TYR A 508 -6.17 -19.51 -19.51
N ILE A 509 -6.09 -18.24 -19.91
CA ILE A 509 -5.68 -17.89 -21.29
C ILE A 509 -4.18 -18.03 -21.48
N LEU A 510 -3.39 -17.34 -20.66
CA LEU A 510 -1.93 -17.34 -20.75
C LEU A 510 -1.34 -18.74 -20.64
N PRO A 511 -1.84 -19.65 -19.77
CA PRO A 511 -1.36 -21.04 -19.73
C PRO A 511 -1.99 -21.97 -20.79
N GLY A 512 -2.86 -21.47 -21.68
CA GLY A 512 -3.53 -22.29 -22.70
C GLY A 512 -4.56 -23.29 -22.17
N LYS A 513 -5.15 -23.01 -21.00
CA LYS A 513 -6.07 -23.91 -20.27
C LYS A 513 -7.55 -23.56 -20.46
N LEU A 514 -7.86 -22.42 -21.09
CA LEU A 514 -9.23 -21.94 -21.23
C LEU A 514 -10.13 -22.97 -21.92
N ASP A 515 -9.68 -23.57 -23.03
CA ASP A 515 -10.47 -24.52 -23.81
C ASP A 515 -10.81 -25.79 -23.00
N ALA A 516 -9.86 -26.31 -22.23
CA ALA A 516 -10.07 -27.49 -21.38
C ALA A 516 -10.95 -27.19 -20.15
N ALA A 517 -10.82 -25.98 -19.57
CA ALA A 517 -11.55 -25.59 -18.38
C ALA A 517 -12.94 -25.01 -18.67
N ARG A 518 -13.29 -24.79 -19.95
CA ARG A 518 -14.46 -24.02 -20.40
C ARG A 518 -15.76 -24.46 -19.72
N ASN A 519 -16.07 -25.75 -19.75
CA ASN A 519 -17.29 -26.31 -19.14
C ASN A 519 -17.34 -26.10 -17.61
N SER A 520 -16.21 -26.29 -16.92
CA SER A 520 -16.12 -26.08 -15.48
C SER A 520 -16.29 -24.60 -15.12
N LEU A 521 -15.72 -23.71 -15.91
CA LEU A 521 -15.85 -22.27 -15.73
C LEU A 521 -17.27 -21.81 -15.97
N ILE A 522 -17.95 -22.33 -17.00
CA ILE A 522 -19.37 -22.02 -17.25
C ILE A 522 -20.22 -22.43 -16.04
N VAL A 523 -20.02 -23.62 -15.49
CA VAL A 523 -20.74 -24.06 -14.28
C VAL A 523 -20.39 -23.18 -13.08
N GLN A 524 -19.14 -22.76 -12.93
CA GLN A 524 -18.74 -21.87 -11.84
C GLN A 524 -19.38 -20.48 -11.94
N TRP A 525 -19.56 -19.98 -13.17
CA TRP A 525 -20.00 -18.62 -13.46
C TRP A 525 -21.42 -18.54 -14.04
N HIS A 526 -22.21 -19.61 -13.93
CA HIS A 526 -23.55 -19.72 -14.54
C HIS A 526 -24.54 -18.63 -14.10
N TYR A 527 -24.31 -17.99 -12.94
CA TYR A 527 -25.09 -16.86 -12.46
C TYR A 527 -24.75 -15.51 -13.15
N TYR A 528 -23.72 -15.47 -14.00
CA TYR A 528 -23.25 -14.28 -14.71
C TYR A 528 -23.30 -14.51 -16.25
N PRO A 529 -24.45 -14.24 -16.89
CA PRO A 529 -24.65 -14.54 -18.31
C PRO A 529 -23.60 -13.92 -19.24
N GLY A 530 -23.20 -12.65 -19.01
CA GLY A 530 -22.17 -12.00 -19.83
C GLY A 530 -20.80 -12.67 -19.71
N ARG A 531 -20.45 -13.18 -18.53
CA ARG A 531 -19.19 -13.92 -18.33
C ARG A 531 -19.22 -15.29 -19.01
N VAL A 532 -20.37 -15.96 -18.99
CA VAL A 532 -20.57 -17.20 -19.73
C VAL A 532 -20.44 -16.95 -21.24
N GLU A 533 -20.99 -15.84 -21.74
CA GLU A 533 -20.84 -15.43 -23.14
C GLU A 533 -19.38 -15.18 -23.52
N GLU A 534 -18.63 -14.44 -22.70
CA GLU A 534 -17.20 -14.18 -22.91
C GLU A 534 -16.36 -15.46 -22.90
N ILE A 535 -16.65 -16.39 -22.00
CA ILE A 535 -15.96 -17.69 -21.93
C ILE A 535 -16.27 -18.56 -23.16
N MET A 536 -17.48 -18.45 -23.72
CA MET A 536 -17.91 -19.23 -24.87
C MET A 536 -17.37 -18.66 -26.19
N ASN A 537 -17.48 -17.35 -26.36
CA ASN A 537 -17.40 -16.69 -27.65
C ASN A 537 -16.24 -15.68 -27.76
N GLY A 538 -15.48 -15.47 -26.69
CA GLY A 538 -14.42 -14.47 -26.63
C GLY A 538 -14.94 -13.07 -26.31
N TRP A 539 -14.13 -12.05 -26.57
CA TRP A 539 -14.48 -10.66 -26.27
C TRP A 539 -15.74 -10.22 -27.05
N SER A 540 -16.78 -9.79 -26.32
CA SER A 540 -18.10 -9.44 -26.86
C SER A 540 -18.42 -7.98 -26.58
N SER A 541 -17.91 -7.08 -27.44
CA SER A 541 -18.25 -5.66 -27.47
C SER A 541 -18.82 -5.27 -28.84
N PRO A 542 -19.56 -4.16 -28.95
CA PRO A 542 -19.93 -3.57 -30.25
C PRO A 542 -18.71 -3.34 -31.16
N GLU A 543 -17.58 -3.00 -30.56
CA GLU A 543 -16.31 -2.72 -31.23
C GLU A 543 -15.54 -4.00 -31.64
N ALA A 544 -15.93 -5.18 -31.14
CA ALA A 544 -15.22 -6.43 -31.39
C ALA A 544 -15.15 -6.82 -32.88
N GLN A 545 -16.19 -6.51 -33.65
CA GLN A 545 -16.19 -6.74 -35.10
C GLN A 545 -15.19 -5.82 -35.82
N LEU A 546 -15.13 -4.55 -35.41
CA LEU A 546 -14.18 -3.58 -35.97
C LEU A 546 -12.75 -3.93 -35.59
N ALA A 547 -12.51 -4.40 -34.36
CA ALA A 547 -11.21 -4.86 -33.92
C ALA A 547 -10.81 -6.14 -34.66
N GLU A 548 -11.72 -7.07 -34.89
CA GLU A 548 -11.41 -8.28 -35.65
C GLU A 548 -10.98 -7.91 -37.09
N GLN A 549 -11.72 -6.99 -37.72
CA GLN A 549 -11.36 -6.50 -39.04
C GLN A 549 -10.01 -5.78 -39.03
N ALA A 550 -9.76 -4.93 -38.03
CA ALA A 550 -8.49 -4.22 -37.89
C ALA A 550 -7.31 -5.17 -37.65
N LEU A 551 -7.52 -6.27 -36.92
CA LEU A 551 -6.53 -7.34 -36.73
C LEU A 551 -6.22 -8.06 -38.04
N ARG A 552 -7.25 -8.40 -38.83
CA ARG A 552 -7.08 -9.04 -40.15
C ARG A 552 -6.41 -8.13 -41.17
N SER A 553 -6.71 -6.83 -41.14
CA SER A 553 -6.17 -5.83 -42.06
C SER A 553 -4.84 -5.21 -41.62
N GLY A 554 -4.36 -5.54 -40.41
CA GLY A 554 -3.12 -5.03 -39.85
C GLY A 554 -3.15 -3.55 -39.44
N HIS A 555 -4.33 -3.00 -39.14
CA HIS A 555 -4.50 -1.60 -38.75
C HIS A 555 -4.26 -1.41 -37.24
N VAL A 556 -2.99 -1.26 -36.86
CA VAL A 556 -2.55 -1.15 -35.46
C VAL A 556 -3.21 0.01 -34.71
N GLU A 557 -3.24 1.20 -35.30
CA GLU A 557 -3.79 2.39 -34.63
C GLU A 557 -5.29 2.21 -34.33
N VAL A 558 -6.03 1.53 -35.21
CA VAL A 558 -7.45 1.26 -35.00
C VAL A 558 -7.64 0.26 -33.86
N LEU A 559 -6.84 -0.81 -33.81
CA LEU A 559 -6.90 -1.80 -32.72
C LEU A 559 -6.61 -1.19 -31.35
N ILE A 560 -5.54 -0.39 -31.26
CA ILE A 560 -5.15 0.26 -30.01
C ILE A 560 -6.21 1.29 -29.60
N ASN A 561 -6.71 2.09 -30.55
CA ASN A 561 -7.75 3.08 -30.27
C ASN A 561 -9.07 2.42 -29.83
N ILE A 562 -9.45 1.30 -30.45
CA ILE A 562 -10.64 0.52 -30.03
C ILE A 562 -10.45 0.03 -28.61
N TRP A 563 -9.28 -0.52 -28.28
CA TRP A 563 -9.01 -1.00 -26.95
C TRP A 563 -8.96 0.14 -25.90
N GLU A 564 -8.34 1.27 -26.22
CA GLU A 564 -8.27 2.44 -25.33
C GLU A 564 -9.63 3.05 -25.02
N ASN A 565 -10.56 2.98 -25.98
CA ASN A 565 -11.90 3.56 -25.85
C ASN A 565 -12.98 2.49 -25.60
N ASP A 566 -12.59 1.24 -25.36
CA ASP A 566 -13.55 0.19 -25.06
C ASP A 566 -14.26 0.49 -23.73
N SER A 567 -15.51 0.94 -23.90
CA SER A 567 -16.36 1.38 -22.82
C SER A 567 -16.99 0.22 -22.03
N TYR A 568 -16.78 -1.04 -22.46
CA TYR A 568 -17.12 -2.23 -21.69
C TYR A 568 -16.21 -2.45 -20.47
N SER A 569 -14.97 -1.93 -20.50
CA SER A 569 -13.93 -2.11 -19.45
C SER A 569 -14.12 -1.39 -18.10
N ARG A 570 -15.36 -0.98 -17.81
CA ARG A 570 -15.70 -0.07 -16.69
C ARG A 570 -15.46 -0.63 -15.28
N TYR A 571 -15.31 -1.95 -15.11
CA TYR A 571 -15.29 -2.57 -13.79
C TYR A 571 -13.90 -2.79 -13.16
N ARG A 572 -12.80 -2.64 -13.90
CA ARG A 572 -11.44 -2.70 -13.34
C ARG A 572 -10.53 -1.72 -14.04
N ARG A 573 -10.16 -0.63 -13.35
CA ARG A 573 -9.08 0.29 -13.79
C ARG A 573 -7.70 -0.37 -13.87
N GLU A 574 -7.58 -1.64 -13.46
CA GLU A 574 -6.40 -2.48 -13.69
C GLU A 574 -6.40 -2.93 -15.16
N LYS A 575 -5.66 -2.16 -15.97
CA LYS A 575 -5.41 -2.37 -17.40
C LYS A 575 -5.33 -3.85 -17.79
N SER A 576 -6.04 -4.26 -18.85
CA SER A 576 -5.87 -5.59 -19.42
C SER A 576 -4.41 -5.85 -19.81
N ILE A 577 -4.01 -7.13 -19.77
CA ILE A 577 -2.63 -7.55 -19.99
C ILE A 577 -2.46 -7.94 -21.46
N TRP A 578 -1.53 -7.32 -22.17
CA TRP A 578 -1.20 -7.70 -23.54
C TRP A 578 -0.40 -9.00 -23.59
N ASN A 579 -0.84 -9.93 -24.43
CA ASN A 579 -0.17 -11.21 -24.63
C ASN A 579 0.94 -11.09 -25.67
N LEU A 580 2.19 -10.92 -25.22
CA LEU A 580 3.32 -10.76 -26.12
C LEU A 580 3.73 -12.06 -26.82
N TYR A 581 3.33 -13.23 -26.30
CA TYR A 581 3.55 -14.51 -26.97
C TYR A 581 2.78 -14.59 -28.29
N LEU A 582 1.51 -14.17 -28.26
CA LEU A 582 0.67 -14.11 -29.45
C LEU A 582 1.01 -12.89 -30.32
N LEU A 583 1.34 -11.75 -29.69
CA LEU A 583 1.77 -10.55 -30.41
C LEU A 583 3.04 -10.80 -31.26
N ALA A 584 3.91 -11.70 -30.81
CA ALA A 584 5.11 -12.08 -31.56
C ALA A 584 4.83 -12.85 -32.86
N GLN A 585 3.61 -13.36 -33.05
CA GLN A 585 3.17 -14.03 -34.28
C GLN A 585 2.65 -13.03 -35.33
N LEU A 586 2.46 -11.76 -34.95
CA LEU A 586 1.99 -10.72 -35.84
C LEU A 586 3.09 -10.32 -36.84
N PRO A 587 2.74 -9.70 -37.99
CA PRO A 587 3.73 -9.11 -38.89
C PRO A 587 4.69 -8.20 -38.12
N ARG A 588 5.98 -8.26 -38.46
CA ARG A 588 7.08 -7.66 -37.69
C ARG A 588 6.87 -6.18 -37.35
N GLU A 589 6.49 -5.38 -38.35
CA GLU A 589 6.21 -3.95 -38.17
C GLU A 589 5.04 -3.72 -37.19
N MET A 590 4.01 -4.57 -37.28
CA MET A 590 2.83 -4.55 -36.43
C MET A 590 3.18 -4.84 -34.98
N ALA A 591 3.92 -5.92 -34.74
CA ALA A 591 4.36 -6.35 -33.41
C ALA A 591 5.20 -5.28 -32.70
N LEU A 592 6.16 -4.67 -33.43
CA LEU A 592 7.03 -3.62 -32.89
C LEU A 592 6.25 -2.33 -32.59
N THR A 593 5.30 -1.96 -33.45
CA THR A 593 4.44 -0.79 -33.24
C THR A 593 3.56 -0.98 -31.99
N PHE A 594 2.97 -2.16 -31.82
CA PHE A 594 2.24 -2.51 -30.60
C PHE A 594 3.12 -2.45 -29.36
N TRP A 595 4.29 -3.09 -29.39
CA TRP A 595 5.24 -3.08 -28.27
C TRP A 595 5.61 -1.66 -27.83
N LEU A 596 5.87 -0.76 -28.78
CA LEU A 596 6.17 0.64 -28.46
C LEU A 596 4.97 1.32 -27.80
N ARG A 597 3.78 1.25 -28.41
CA ARG A 597 2.59 1.96 -27.94
C ARG A 597 2.06 1.42 -26.60
N ILE A 598 2.13 0.09 -26.37
CA ILE A 598 1.82 -0.55 -25.07
C ILE A 598 2.65 0.12 -23.97
N ASN A 599 3.94 0.35 -24.21
CA ASN A 599 4.84 0.97 -23.23
C ASN A 599 4.66 2.49 -23.12
N GLU A 600 4.39 3.22 -24.20
CA GLU A 600 4.06 4.66 -24.16
C GLU A 600 2.85 4.94 -23.24
N LYS A 601 1.83 4.09 -23.35
CA LYS A 601 0.59 4.19 -22.58
C LYS A 601 0.66 3.46 -21.22
N LYS A 602 1.83 2.89 -20.88
CA LYS A 602 2.15 2.22 -19.61
C LYS A 602 1.20 1.05 -19.31
N HIS A 603 0.90 0.23 -20.29
CA HIS A 603 0.06 -0.95 -20.11
C HIS A 603 0.86 -2.16 -19.66
N LEU A 604 0.14 -3.12 -19.07
CA LEU A 604 0.71 -4.38 -18.62
C LEU A 604 0.84 -5.33 -19.82
N SER A 605 1.85 -6.18 -19.76
CA SER A 605 2.17 -7.17 -20.78
C SER A 605 2.64 -8.45 -20.11
N ALA A 606 2.57 -9.56 -20.84
CA ALA A 606 3.12 -10.84 -20.43
C ALA A 606 3.88 -11.48 -21.61
N GLY A 607 5.10 -11.96 -21.34
CA GLY A 607 5.97 -12.63 -22.33
C GLY A 607 7.04 -11.72 -22.93
N GLU A 608 7.48 -10.70 -22.19
CA GLU A 608 8.46 -9.73 -22.65
C GLU A 608 9.79 -10.38 -23.03
N ASP A 609 10.26 -11.36 -22.27
CA ASP A 609 11.50 -12.10 -22.54
C ASP A 609 11.45 -12.85 -23.87
N TYR A 610 10.36 -13.58 -24.13
CA TYR A 610 10.11 -14.26 -25.39
C TYR A 610 10.02 -13.28 -26.56
N PHE A 611 9.25 -12.19 -26.40
CA PHE A 611 9.11 -11.15 -27.42
C PHE A 611 10.46 -10.51 -27.79
N LEU A 612 11.22 -10.10 -26.78
CA LEU A 612 12.55 -9.51 -26.96
C LEU A 612 13.52 -10.52 -27.59
N SER A 613 13.40 -11.82 -27.31
CA SER A 613 14.23 -12.85 -27.91
C SER A 613 14.03 -13.00 -29.43
N ILE A 614 12.83 -12.67 -29.93
CA ILE A 614 12.46 -12.74 -31.35
C ILE A 614 12.85 -11.46 -32.10
N PHE A 615 12.50 -10.30 -31.54
CA PHE A 615 12.67 -9.02 -32.24
C PHE A 615 14.01 -8.34 -31.98
N GLY A 616 14.72 -8.73 -30.92
CA GLY A 616 16.05 -8.22 -30.59
C GLY A 616 16.10 -6.70 -30.56
N LEU A 617 17.12 -6.12 -31.22
CA LEU A 617 17.40 -4.69 -31.20
C LEU A 617 16.24 -3.83 -31.69
N ASP A 618 15.38 -4.34 -32.56
CA ASP A 618 14.24 -3.55 -33.07
C ASP A 618 13.19 -3.28 -31.99
N ALA A 619 13.16 -4.09 -30.92
CA ALA A 619 12.30 -3.88 -29.76
C ALA A 619 12.94 -2.98 -28.68
N LEU A 620 14.18 -2.53 -28.88
CA LEU A 620 14.91 -1.69 -27.91
C LEU A 620 14.17 -0.39 -27.55
N PRO A 621 13.54 0.36 -28.47
CA PRO A 621 12.82 1.59 -28.11
C PRO A 621 11.71 1.37 -27.08
N GLY A 622 10.89 0.32 -27.26
CA GLY A 622 9.85 -0.04 -26.29
C GLY A 622 10.44 -0.56 -24.98
N LEU A 623 11.60 -1.25 -25.01
CA LEU A 623 12.31 -1.70 -23.81
C LEU A 623 12.85 -0.53 -22.98
N LEU A 624 13.40 0.50 -23.63
CA LEU A 624 13.87 1.72 -22.97
C LEU A 624 12.70 2.45 -22.29
N LEU A 625 11.56 2.55 -22.97
CA LEU A 625 10.34 3.09 -22.36
C LEU A 625 9.91 2.24 -21.17
N ALA A 626 9.78 0.92 -21.33
CA ALA A 626 9.42 -0.02 -20.25
C ALA A 626 10.31 0.17 -19.01
N PHE A 627 11.62 0.26 -19.21
CA PHE A 627 12.58 0.42 -18.12
C PHE A 627 12.44 1.76 -17.40
N SER A 628 12.07 2.83 -18.10
CA SER A 628 11.91 4.17 -17.51
C SER A 628 10.77 4.25 -16.48
N HIS A 629 9.71 3.45 -16.63
CA HIS A 629 8.54 3.49 -15.76
C HIS A 629 8.31 2.22 -14.93
N ARG A 630 8.87 1.06 -15.34
CA ARG A 630 8.81 -0.23 -14.62
C ARG A 630 10.21 -0.84 -14.41
N PRO A 631 11.17 -0.11 -13.81
CA PRO A 631 12.56 -0.56 -13.72
C PRO A 631 12.72 -1.87 -12.92
N LYS A 632 11.79 -2.23 -12.03
CA LYS A 632 11.87 -3.48 -11.26
C LYS A 632 11.57 -4.73 -12.07
N GLU A 633 10.55 -4.66 -12.91
CA GLU A 633 10.10 -5.78 -13.74
C GLU A 633 10.99 -5.93 -14.97
N THR A 634 11.45 -4.81 -15.53
CA THR A 634 12.19 -4.78 -16.80
C THR A 634 13.71 -4.98 -16.62
N PHE A 635 14.28 -4.80 -15.41
CA PHE A 635 15.74 -4.91 -15.22
C PHE A 635 16.34 -6.24 -15.71
N PRO A 636 15.76 -7.42 -15.39
CA PRO A 636 16.32 -8.68 -15.87
C PRO A 636 16.36 -8.77 -17.40
N LEU A 637 15.44 -8.10 -18.10
CA LEU A 637 15.33 -8.12 -19.55
C LEU A 637 16.46 -7.33 -20.23
N ILE A 638 16.89 -6.22 -19.63
CA ILE A 638 17.94 -5.37 -20.21
C ILE A 638 19.34 -6.01 -20.14
N LEU A 639 19.53 -7.09 -19.38
CA LEU A 639 20.80 -7.83 -19.32
C LEU A 639 21.27 -8.30 -20.71
N ASN A 640 20.33 -8.62 -21.59
CA ASN A 640 20.60 -9.11 -22.95
C ASN A 640 20.85 -7.99 -23.97
N PHE A 641 20.81 -6.72 -23.54
CA PHE A 641 20.91 -5.54 -24.41
C PHE A 641 22.01 -4.59 -23.95
N GLY A 642 23.02 -4.40 -24.79
CA GLY A 642 24.04 -3.38 -24.64
C GLY A 642 23.66 -2.13 -25.41
N ALA A 643 23.22 -1.08 -24.72
CA ALA A 643 22.89 0.20 -25.32
C ALA A 643 23.42 1.35 -24.45
N THR A 644 23.92 2.42 -25.06
CA THR A 644 24.48 3.57 -24.33
C THR A 644 23.44 4.28 -23.46
N GLU A 645 22.18 4.24 -23.88
CA GLU A 645 21.00 4.83 -23.24
C GLU A 645 20.66 4.13 -21.91
N LEU A 646 21.04 2.85 -21.77
CA LEU A 646 20.85 2.07 -20.53
C LEU A 646 21.94 2.36 -19.50
N ALA A 647 23.12 2.79 -19.91
CA ALA A 647 24.29 2.87 -19.02
C ALA A 647 24.10 3.84 -17.84
N LEU A 648 23.56 5.05 -18.06
CA LEU A 648 23.30 6.00 -16.97
C LEU A 648 22.18 5.54 -16.03
N PRO A 649 21.01 5.10 -16.51
CA PRO A 649 20.00 4.46 -15.67
C PRO A 649 20.55 3.30 -14.83
N VAL A 650 21.34 2.40 -15.41
CA VAL A 650 21.98 1.28 -14.71
C VAL A 650 23.01 1.77 -13.69
N ALA A 651 23.83 2.77 -14.01
CA ALA A 651 24.79 3.36 -13.07
C ALA A 651 24.11 4.01 -11.86
N ARG A 652 22.95 4.66 -12.06
CA ARG A 652 22.12 5.18 -10.96
C ARG A 652 21.60 4.04 -10.08
N VAL A 653 21.23 2.90 -10.67
CA VAL A 653 20.80 1.70 -9.93
C VAL A 653 21.94 1.09 -9.13
N TRP A 654 23.10 0.89 -9.77
CA TRP A 654 24.34 0.46 -9.13
C TRP A 654 24.67 1.32 -7.91
N ARG A 655 24.48 2.64 -8.01
CA ARG A 655 24.73 3.55 -6.89
C ARG A 655 23.64 3.47 -5.82
N ARG A 656 22.36 3.67 -6.15
CA ARG A 656 21.32 4.00 -5.16
C ARG A 656 20.52 2.82 -4.61
N PHE A 657 20.32 1.75 -5.40
CA PHE A 657 19.31 0.74 -5.09
C PHE A 657 19.95 -0.60 -4.72
N ALA A 658 20.06 -0.85 -3.42
CA ALA A 658 20.69 -2.07 -2.89
C ALA A 658 20.06 -3.38 -3.41
N ALA A 659 18.73 -3.42 -3.56
CA ALA A 659 18.01 -4.62 -3.98
C ALA A 659 18.29 -5.08 -5.43
N GLN A 660 18.79 -4.20 -6.30
CA GLN A 660 19.05 -4.48 -7.72
C GLN A 660 20.52 -4.28 -8.10
N ARG A 661 21.37 -4.13 -7.08
CA ARG A 661 22.77 -3.79 -7.25
C ARG A 661 23.53 -4.88 -8.02
N ASP A 662 23.21 -6.14 -7.75
CA ASP A 662 23.83 -7.29 -8.43
C ASP A 662 23.49 -7.33 -9.91
N LEU A 663 22.24 -7.06 -10.29
CA LEU A 663 21.83 -6.96 -11.69
C LEU A 663 22.54 -5.80 -12.40
N ALA A 664 22.65 -4.65 -11.74
CA ALA A 664 23.38 -3.51 -12.30
C ALA A 664 24.88 -3.82 -12.47
N ARG A 665 25.49 -4.51 -11.51
CA ARG A 665 26.88 -5.01 -11.63
C ARG A 665 27.03 -5.95 -12.80
N GLN A 666 26.13 -6.93 -12.95
CA GLN A 666 26.13 -7.88 -14.06
C GLN A 666 26.04 -7.14 -15.39
N TRP A 667 25.11 -6.19 -15.55
CA TRP A 667 24.96 -5.42 -16.78
C TRP A 667 26.22 -4.63 -17.12
N ILE A 668 26.79 -3.89 -16.16
CA ILE A 668 28.00 -3.07 -16.35
C ILE A 668 29.17 -3.93 -16.84
N LEU A 669 29.37 -5.10 -16.24
CA LEU A 669 30.46 -6.01 -16.61
C LEU A 669 30.19 -6.79 -17.90
N HIS A 670 28.92 -7.01 -18.24
CA HIS A 670 28.55 -7.65 -19.50
C HIS A 670 28.67 -6.69 -20.69
N TRP A 671 28.41 -5.40 -20.48
CA TRP A 671 28.46 -4.34 -21.51
C TRP A 671 29.46 -3.23 -21.16
N PRO A 672 30.77 -3.55 -21.03
CA PRO A 672 31.77 -2.62 -20.52
C PRO A 672 32.06 -1.48 -21.51
N GLU A 673 31.96 -1.73 -22.83
CA GLU A 673 32.20 -0.70 -23.85
C GLU A 673 31.05 0.33 -23.92
N HIS A 674 29.79 -0.12 -23.93
CA HIS A 674 28.60 0.74 -23.87
C HIS A 674 28.59 1.57 -22.58
N THR A 675 28.95 0.94 -21.46
CA THR A 675 29.11 1.64 -20.17
C THR A 675 30.18 2.72 -20.28
N ALA A 676 31.36 2.40 -20.79
CA ALA A 676 32.46 3.36 -20.93
C ALA A 676 32.10 4.54 -21.84
N THR A 677 31.53 4.25 -23.02
CA THR A 677 31.21 5.26 -24.03
C THR A 677 30.18 6.27 -23.51
N ALA A 678 29.16 5.80 -22.80
CA ALA A 678 28.12 6.66 -22.25
C ALA A 678 28.55 7.45 -21.00
N LEU A 679 29.37 6.84 -20.13
CA LEU A 679 29.63 7.39 -18.79
C LEU A 679 30.91 8.25 -18.70
N ILE A 680 31.91 8.06 -19.57
CA ILE A 680 33.15 8.86 -19.54
C ILE A 680 32.86 10.37 -19.64
N PRO A 681 32.03 10.87 -20.58
CA PRO A 681 31.67 12.29 -20.64
C PRO A 681 31.07 12.82 -19.34
N LEU A 682 30.22 12.02 -18.68
CA LEU A 682 29.48 12.46 -17.50
C LEU A 682 30.38 12.70 -16.28
N VAL A 683 31.52 12.01 -16.17
CA VAL A 683 32.47 12.19 -15.06
C VAL A 683 33.09 13.59 -15.05
N PHE A 684 33.29 14.19 -16.22
CA PHE A 684 33.93 15.50 -16.37
C PHE A 684 32.95 16.68 -16.35
N THR A 685 31.65 16.41 -16.15
CA THR A 685 30.64 17.45 -15.97
C THR A 685 30.70 18.07 -14.56
N LYS A 686 29.86 19.07 -14.29
CA LYS A 686 29.71 19.60 -12.92
C LYS A 686 29.32 18.46 -11.98
N SER A 687 30.00 18.38 -10.83
CA SER A 687 29.68 17.45 -9.75
C SER A 687 28.17 17.41 -9.49
N SER A 688 27.59 16.26 -9.78
CA SER A 688 26.17 15.97 -9.74
C SER A 688 25.97 14.48 -9.43
N ASP A 689 24.74 14.11 -9.14
CA ASP A 689 24.40 12.72 -8.89
C ASP A 689 24.75 11.79 -10.07
N ASN A 690 24.63 12.30 -11.29
CA ASN A 690 24.95 11.57 -12.51
C ASN A 690 26.46 11.37 -12.68
N SER A 691 27.28 12.41 -12.43
CA SER A 691 28.74 12.30 -12.52
C SER A 691 29.31 11.33 -11.49
N GLU A 692 28.73 11.29 -10.29
CA GLU A 692 29.12 10.36 -9.23
C GLU A 692 28.68 8.92 -9.52
N ALA A 693 27.48 8.73 -10.06
CA ALA A 693 27.03 7.42 -10.53
C ALA A 693 27.90 6.88 -11.68
N ALA A 694 28.23 7.75 -12.65
CA ALA A 694 29.12 7.45 -13.75
C ALA A 694 30.50 7.01 -13.26
N LEU A 695 31.11 7.79 -12.36
CA LEU A 695 32.44 7.47 -11.81
C LEU A 695 32.44 6.13 -11.06
N LEU A 696 31.41 5.83 -10.28
CA LEU A 696 31.30 4.56 -9.55
C LEU A 696 31.17 3.35 -10.48
N ALA A 697 30.48 3.48 -11.61
CA ALA A 697 30.38 2.42 -12.60
C ALA A 697 31.70 2.23 -13.38
N LEU A 698 32.39 3.31 -13.76
CA LEU A 698 33.70 3.22 -14.42
C LEU A 698 34.79 2.67 -13.49
N ARG A 699 34.73 2.98 -12.19
CA ARG A 699 35.63 2.36 -11.19
C ARG A 699 35.42 0.87 -11.09
N LEU A 700 34.16 0.40 -11.10
CA LEU A 700 33.87 -1.03 -11.13
C LEU A 700 34.52 -1.69 -12.37
N LEU A 701 34.44 -1.08 -13.54
CA LEU A 701 35.11 -1.59 -14.75
C LEU A 701 36.64 -1.64 -14.57
N TYR A 702 37.23 -0.58 -14.04
CA TYR A 702 38.67 -0.49 -13.81
C TYR A 702 39.15 -1.54 -12.79
N GLU A 703 38.45 -1.69 -11.67
CA GLU A 703 38.70 -2.69 -10.62
C GLU A 703 38.60 -4.14 -11.14
N GLN A 704 37.76 -4.39 -12.15
CA GLN A 704 37.60 -5.71 -12.79
C GLN A 704 38.55 -5.94 -13.98
N GLY A 705 39.55 -5.06 -14.17
CA GLY A 705 40.59 -5.25 -15.18
C GLY A 705 40.30 -4.64 -16.55
N HIS A 706 39.21 -3.88 -16.73
CA HIS A 706 38.87 -3.24 -18.01
C HIS A 706 39.63 -1.92 -18.28
N GLY A 707 40.82 -1.73 -17.69
CA GLY A 707 41.60 -0.49 -17.82
C GLY A 707 41.98 -0.15 -19.26
N GLU A 708 42.47 -1.13 -20.03
CA GLU A 708 42.84 -0.94 -21.44
C GLU A 708 41.64 -0.58 -22.33
N LEU A 709 40.47 -1.15 -22.05
CA LEU A 709 39.22 -0.80 -22.73
C LEU A 709 38.83 0.64 -22.43
N LEU A 710 38.86 1.04 -21.16
CA LEU A 710 38.55 2.42 -20.75
C LEU A 710 39.50 3.42 -21.41
N GLN A 711 40.79 3.09 -21.52
CA GLN A 711 41.77 3.90 -22.24
C GLN A 711 41.46 3.99 -23.72
N THR A 712 41.14 2.87 -24.36
CA THR A 712 40.78 2.81 -25.78
C THR A 712 39.55 3.66 -26.08
N VAL A 713 38.51 3.59 -25.24
CA VAL A 713 37.30 4.41 -25.38
C VAL A 713 37.62 5.89 -25.11
N ALA A 714 38.38 6.21 -24.06
CA ALA A 714 38.82 7.58 -23.75
C ALA A 714 39.62 8.23 -24.91
N ASN A 715 40.39 7.44 -25.64
CA ASN A 715 41.16 7.93 -26.79
C ASN A 715 40.31 8.24 -28.03
N ARG A 716 39.04 7.80 -28.10
CA ARG A 716 38.13 8.12 -29.22
C ARG A 716 37.87 9.61 -29.36
N TRP A 717 37.92 10.37 -28.26
CA TRP A 717 37.81 11.83 -28.28
C TRP A 717 39.03 12.53 -28.88
N GLN A 718 40.10 11.80 -29.24
CA GLN A 718 41.35 12.33 -29.81
C GLN A 718 41.98 13.45 -28.97
N ARG A 719 41.82 13.34 -27.64
CA ARG A 719 42.28 14.29 -26.65
C ARG A 719 43.27 13.62 -25.70
N THR A 720 44.47 14.17 -25.60
CA THR A 720 45.56 13.59 -24.78
C THR A 720 45.36 13.77 -23.28
N ASP A 721 44.43 14.64 -22.85
CA ASP A 721 44.16 14.95 -21.45
C ASP A 721 43.04 14.10 -20.82
N VAL A 722 42.20 13.41 -21.62
CA VAL A 722 41.03 12.66 -21.12
C VAL A 722 41.44 11.42 -20.32
N TRP A 723 42.29 10.56 -20.89
CA TRP A 723 42.73 9.34 -20.19
C TRP A 723 43.53 9.63 -18.91
N PRO A 724 44.57 10.50 -18.91
CA PRO A 724 45.29 10.82 -17.68
C PRO A 724 44.38 11.38 -16.58
N ALA A 725 43.41 12.23 -16.94
CA ALA A 725 42.44 12.78 -16.00
C ALA A 725 41.50 11.70 -15.46
N LEU A 726 41.00 10.81 -16.32
CA LEU A 726 40.13 9.70 -15.92
C LEU A 726 40.88 8.68 -15.04
N GLU A 727 42.06 8.24 -15.47
CA GLU A 727 42.89 7.27 -14.75
C GLU A 727 43.25 7.75 -13.35
N HIS A 728 43.56 9.05 -13.20
CA HIS A 728 43.76 9.65 -11.90
C HIS A 728 42.52 9.56 -11.00
N LEU A 729 41.30 9.78 -11.53
CA LEU A 729 40.05 9.62 -10.77
C LEU A 729 39.77 8.15 -10.43
N LEU A 730 40.14 7.20 -11.30
CA LEU A 730 39.92 5.78 -11.11
C LEU A 730 40.87 5.18 -10.07
N LYS A 731 42.13 5.63 -10.02
CA LYS A 731 43.15 5.20 -9.04
C LYS A 731 43.01 5.83 -7.65
N GLN A 732 42.10 6.77 -7.46
CA GLN A 732 41.85 7.38 -6.16
C GLN A 732 41.45 6.32 -5.12
N SER A 733 42.14 6.35 -3.98
CA SER A 733 41.85 5.43 -2.88
C SER A 733 40.39 5.58 -2.41
N PRO A 734 39.67 4.47 -2.18
CA PRO A 734 38.30 4.52 -1.65
C PRO A 734 38.15 5.35 -0.37
N ILE A 735 39.23 5.45 0.41
CA ILE A 735 39.30 6.21 1.68
C ILE A 735 39.18 7.73 1.48
N GLU A 736 39.49 8.23 0.28
CA GLU A 736 39.43 9.65 -0.06
C GLU A 736 38.05 10.08 -0.62
N ILE A 737 37.12 9.12 -0.76
CA ILE A 737 35.77 9.36 -1.30
C ILE A 737 34.79 9.55 -0.13
N TYR A 738 34.57 10.80 0.27
CA TYR A 738 33.62 11.14 1.34
C TYR A 738 32.65 12.27 0.95
N PRO A 739 31.41 12.26 1.48
CA PRO A 739 30.41 13.26 1.15
C PRO A 739 30.83 14.65 1.62
N THR A 740 30.40 15.68 0.90
CA THR A 740 30.71 17.09 1.22
C THR A 740 30.07 17.55 2.54
N ARG A 741 29.03 16.85 3.01
CA ARG A 741 28.35 17.10 4.28
C ARG A 741 27.97 15.77 4.92
N ILE A 742 28.45 15.53 6.14
CA ILE A 742 28.09 14.36 6.95
C ILE A 742 26.83 14.72 7.76
N PRO A 743 25.73 13.95 7.65
CA PRO A 743 24.53 14.17 8.46
C PRO A 743 24.82 14.04 9.97
N LYS A 744 24.03 14.75 10.79
CA LYS A 744 24.13 14.63 12.26
C LYS A 744 23.83 13.19 12.71
N ALA A 745 24.52 12.74 13.76
CA ALA A 745 24.23 11.48 14.43
C ALA A 745 22.75 11.38 14.83
N PRO A 746 22.07 10.24 14.57
CA PRO A 746 20.76 9.97 15.14
C PRO A 746 20.83 9.91 16.68
N ASP A 747 19.75 10.27 17.37
CA ASP A 747 19.72 10.33 18.84
C ASP A 747 20.02 9.00 19.56
N PHE A 748 19.94 7.86 18.86
CA PHE A 748 20.26 6.54 19.40
C PHE A 748 21.77 6.22 19.36
N TRP A 749 22.57 6.99 18.61
CA TRP A 749 24.02 6.79 18.50
C TRP A 749 24.69 7.31 19.77
N GLN A 750 24.83 6.44 20.78
CA GLN A 750 25.40 6.75 22.10
C GLN A 750 26.50 5.73 22.45
N PRO A 751 27.72 5.84 21.87
CA PRO A 751 28.80 4.87 22.05
C PRO A 751 29.14 4.56 23.50
N ALA A 752 29.08 5.55 24.38
CA ALA A 752 29.33 5.42 25.82
C ALA A 752 28.37 4.45 26.53
N MET A 753 27.22 4.13 25.93
CA MET A 753 26.18 3.27 26.51
C MET A 753 26.23 1.83 25.96
N TRP A 754 27.19 1.49 25.10
CA TRP A 754 27.26 0.20 24.42
C TRP A 754 28.33 -0.71 25.00
N SER A 755 28.14 -2.03 24.85
CA SER A 755 29.25 -2.97 25.01
C SER A 755 30.30 -2.67 23.95
N ARG A 756 31.51 -2.29 24.37
CA ARG A 756 32.59 -1.87 23.47
C ARG A 756 32.92 -2.98 22.46
N PRO A 757 32.80 -2.72 21.14
CA PRO A 757 33.34 -3.62 20.13
C PRO A 757 34.83 -3.84 20.37
N ARG A 758 35.32 -5.04 20.04
CA ARG A 758 36.74 -5.39 20.18
C ARG A 758 37.33 -5.63 18.80
N LEU A 759 38.55 -5.14 18.60
CA LEU A 759 39.29 -5.41 17.37
C LEU A 759 39.59 -6.91 17.26
N ILE A 760 39.37 -7.51 16.09
CA ILE A 760 39.60 -8.95 15.85
C ILE A 760 41.09 -9.30 15.98
N THR A 761 41.97 -8.38 15.62
CA THR A 761 43.42 -8.61 15.54
C THR A 761 44.12 -8.65 16.91
N ASN A 762 43.71 -7.82 17.86
CA ASN A 762 44.39 -7.67 19.15
C ASN A 762 43.43 -7.68 20.36
N ASN A 763 42.14 -7.91 20.14
CA ASN A 763 41.07 -7.99 21.15
C ASN A 763 40.93 -6.72 22.04
N GLN A 764 41.53 -5.61 21.63
CA GLN A 764 41.44 -4.35 22.35
C GLN A 764 40.05 -3.71 22.14
N PRO A 765 39.46 -3.12 23.19
CA PRO A 765 38.20 -2.41 23.08
C PRO A 765 38.38 -1.11 22.28
N VAL A 766 37.42 -0.80 21.41
CA VAL A 766 37.42 0.44 20.63
C VAL A 766 37.03 1.62 21.54
N THR A 767 37.76 2.73 21.41
CA THR A 767 37.53 3.97 22.18
C THR A 767 36.30 4.74 21.68
N ASP A 768 35.76 5.64 22.52
CA ASP A 768 34.56 6.40 22.17
C ASP A 768 34.81 7.35 20.98
N ASP A 769 36.00 7.96 20.92
CA ASP A 769 36.41 8.79 19.77
C ASP A 769 36.45 7.99 18.47
N ALA A 770 36.98 6.76 18.52
CA ALA A 770 37.00 5.86 17.38
C ALA A 770 35.58 5.41 16.99
N LEU A 771 34.69 5.19 17.97
CA LEU A 771 33.28 4.89 17.72
C LEU A 771 32.55 6.08 17.10
N GLU A 772 32.87 7.32 17.46
CA GLU A 772 32.32 8.50 16.78
C GLU A 772 32.78 8.60 15.32
N ILE A 773 34.04 8.29 15.03
CA ILE A 773 34.57 8.24 13.66
C ILE A 773 33.88 7.12 12.87
N ILE A 774 33.66 5.94 13.46
CA ILE A 774 32.86 4.87 12.87
C ILE A 774 31.42 5.36 12.61
N GLY A 775 30.84 6.09 13.55
CA GLY A 775 29.53 6.71 13.42
C GLY A 775 29.46 7.67 12.25
N GLU A 776 30.49 8.49 12.02
CA GLU A 776 30.61 9.34 10.84
C GLU A 776 30.66 8.54 9.55
N MET A 777 31.48 7.49 9.50
CA MET A 777 31.60 6.60 8.34
C MET A 777 30.26 5.93 7.99
N LEU A 778 29.54 5.43 9.00
CA LEU A 778 28.23 4.82 8.81
C LEU A 778 27.18 5.81 8.29
N ARG A 779 27.43 7.11 8.45
CA ARG A 779 26.58 8.21 7.94
C ARG A 779 27.01 8.73 6.57
N PHE A 780 27.98 8.10 5.89
CA PHE A 780 28.40 8.47 4.53
C PHE A 780 27.37 8.15 3.43
N THR A 781 26.09 8.02 3.78
CA THR A 781 25.07 7.50 2.89
C THR A 781 24.83 8.38 1.67
N GLN A 782 25.45 7.99 0.57
CA GLN A 782 24.87 8.06 -0.77
C GLN A 782 24.99 6.68 -1.42
N GLY A 783 23.98 5.84 -1.22
CA GLY A 783 23.79 4.65 -2.04
C GLY A 783 24.66 3.42 -1.68
N GLY A 784 24.29 2.74 -0.59
CA GLY A 784 24.40 1.28 -0.43
C GLY A 784 25.78 0.59 -0.51
N ARG A 785 26.92 1.27 -0.64
CA ARG A 785 28.22 0.68 -0.30
C ARG A 785 28.45 0.91 1.19
N PHE A 786 28.25 -0.13 1.99
CA PHE A 786 29.05 -0.29 3.19
C PHE A 786 30.50 -0.44 2.70
N ILE A 787 31.44 0.33 3.24
CA ILE A 787 32.87 0.12 2.99
C ILE A 787 33.22 -1.17 3.72
N ALA A 788 32.96 -2.32 3.08
CA ALA A 788 33.03 -3.64 3.70
C ALA A 788 34.34 -4.39 3.38
N ASP A 789 35.18 -3.89 2.47
CA ASP A 789 36.47 -4.50 2.18
C ASP A 789 37.60 -3.75 2.91
N TRP A 790 37.87 -4.16 4.15
CA TRP A 790 39.05 -3.80 4.94
C TRP A 790 39.90 -5.02 5.28
N ASN A 791 39.90 -6.03 4.40
CA ASN A 791 40.84 -7.15 4.50
C ASN A 791 42.01 -6.92 3.54
N SER A 792 42.99 -6.16 4.02
CA SER A 792 44.38 -6.25 3.58
C SER A 792 45.28 -5.88 4.73
#